data_AF-A0A0P9GT43-F1
#
_entry.id   AF-A0A0P9GT43-F1
#
_cell.length_a   1.000
_cell.length_b   1.000
_cell.length_c   1.000
_cell.angle_alpha   90.00
_cell.angle_beta   90.00
_cell.angle_gamma   90.00
#
_symmetry.space_group_name_H-M   'P 1'
#
loop_
_entity.id
_entity.type
_entity.pdbx_description
1 polymer ?
#
loop_
_entity_poly.entity_id
_entity_poly.type
_entity_poly.pdbx_seq_one_letter_code
_entity_poly.pdbx_strand_id
1 'polypeptide(L)'
;MSDTLESRLNESFRDALVAYYLGEVVPNDPMLKRLGLDQRLKTANDLYEFFLLDNQVGNEVQTSYVASAMSSLQQLINGTLLGMEPGYETLLPTEARFVEWRERSSQYPIWAANMQLALYPEIYISPALRLKKSGYFTQLENDINQNRINVDTAQEAVKAYLASFEEVANLTIINGYIDSDRFAQGKYYFIGTSRAENIYYWRTVDMNERAYQEGTEGPKFDNPTPGAWSDWKRAEIGINANTLERTIRPVYFNNRLFVAWVDLVHVTEQVAVTLPEGTVKPAADGSIPITPPADIAPLTVVTPNVRLVFNISYKKYDDSWSAPHIYMDVTTPNVVTRAGKAVNLENDLNSIAIFDVSASPESLFIAMYAGETLAPGDTDGSTSTYAFLHTAFIDKNFNKTPAFPVANYVDAVSDKADLGPEQPRVRKTCWAFALKNKGNFQFTWSLYIRLKPSLTTSPNTGDTWWDYQDHQEAIAQMTGTYAPRLDLENATIKLSTAITKDILIKGTTKTTLVLTEPASQWTFEFITTPYDLDLDQNSFILQNGSNLKIESTGGYWGDLSLNLYSAVDALPSSTAFLRNQHNSYYRIERYTTDWNLGGGKLKVGAVELMSLAATDPEVISSALIALIQGETSYDLYPSVHVGPHYADTLSFAQWFSYPLDMSVPHNNSQKHLTARPPTSSITAPSRYETTITFDKSTLLPNLPQTRFISGSKKFYITHGVGVNSVNPPVWIGNALKSTEIELEWATADGGDPIAPKISKRISAILGIAEYIDFSASSIRFSDNSTTDTRDPIRMNTLFARELINKANIALEACCPGTPSSYRNRPSVMTPSLT
;
A
#
# COMPACT_ATOMS: atom_id res chain seq x y z
N MET A 1 -45.14 -42.44 53.35
CA MET A 1 -45.48 -41.43 54.40
C MET A 1 -44.23 -40.75 54.96
N SER A 2 -43.03 -41.33 54.89
CA SER A 2 -41.75 -40.67 55.23
C SER A 2 -41.40 -39.55 54.24
N ASP A 3 -41.52 -39.83 52.94
CA ASP A 3 -41.00 -38.96 51.86
C ASP A 3 -41.72 -37.59 51.82
N THR A 4 -42.98 -37.54 52.26
CA THR A 4 -43.78 -36.31 52.33
C THR A 4 -43.38 -35.37 53.46
N LEU A 5 -42.79 -35.88 54.55
CA LEU A 5 -42.32 -35.04 55.67
C LEU A 5 -40.96 -34.42 55.34
N GLU A 6 -40.03 -35.24 54.84
CA GLU A 6 -38.70 -34.78 54.43
C GLU A 6 -38.78 -33.76 53.28
N SER A 7 -39.67 -33.99 52.31
CA SER A 7 -39.94 -33.03 51.23
C SER A 7 -40.37 -31.66 51.76
N ARG A 8 -41.33 -31.64 52.69
CA ARG A 8 -41.82 -30.39 53.30
C ARG A 8 -40.76 -29.71 54.17
N LEU A 9 -39.95 -30.50 54.89
CA LEU A 9 -38.87 -29.99 55.73
C LEU A 9 -37.79 -29.32 54.87
N ASN A 10 -37.35 -29.97 53.79
CA ASN A 10 -36.33 -29.45 52.88
C ASN A 10 -36.79 -28.18 52.17
N GLU A 11 -38.03 -28.13 51.68
CA GLU A 11 -38.61 -26.93 51.07
C GLU A 11 -38.74 -25.79 52.09
N SER A 12 -39.18 -26.09 53.32
CA SER A 12 -39.26 -25.08 54.38
C SER A 12 -37.87 -24.57 54.80
N PHE A 13 -36.85 -25.43 54.85
CA PHE A 13 -35.48 -25.03 55.14
C PHE A 13 -34.87 -24.18 54.03
N ARG A 14 -35.11 -24.55 52.77
CA ARG A 14 -34.70 -23.76 51.60
C ARG A 14 -35.29 -22.36 51.68
N ASP A 15 -36.59 -22.24 51.89
CA ASP A 15 -37.28 -20.94 51.97
C ASP A 15 -36.78 -20.10 53.15
N ALA A 16 -36.55 -20.72 54.31
CA ALA A 16 -35.97 -20.06 55.48
C ALA A 16 -34.53 -19.59 55.23
N LEU A 17 -33.69 -20.40 54.58
CA LEU A 17 -32.30 -20.05 54.25
C LEU A 17 -32.24 -18.93 53.20
N VAL A 18 -33.10 -18.95 52.18
CA VAL A 18 -33.21 -17.89 51.19
C VAL A 18 -33.62 -16.57 51.85
N ALA A 19 -34.65 -16.60 52.72
CA ALA A 19 -35.09 -15.41 53.45
C ALA A 19 -34.00 -14.89 54.40
N TYR A 20 -33.30 -15.77 55.11
CA TYR A 20 -32.19 -15.41 55.98
C TYR A 20 -31.02 -14.80 55.20
N TYR A 21 -30.64 -15.39 54.07
CA TYR A 21 -29.53 -14.91 53.26
C TYR A 21 -29.82 -13.51 52.70
N LEU A 22 -31.01 -13.27 52.16
CA LEU A 22 -31.44 -11.96 51.66
C LEU A 22 -31.62 -10.91 52.76
N GLY A 23 -32.20 -11.29 53.90
CA GLY A 23 -32.55 -10.36 54.97
C GLY A 23 -31.40 -10.01 55.92
N GLU A 24 -30.52 -10.97 56.21
CA GLU A 24 -29.49 -10.83 57.25
C GLU A 24 -28.06 -10.89 56.69
N VAL A 25 -27.78 -11.77 55.72
CA VAL A 25 -26.40 -11.96 55.23
C VAL A 25 -26.02 -10.87 54.23
N VAL A 26 -26.80 -10.70 53.16
CA VAL A 26 -26.57 -9.70 52.10
C VAL A 26 -26.43 -8.27 52.66
N PRO A 27 -27.28 -7.79 53.59
CA PRO A 27 -27.21 -6.42 54.08
C PRO A 27 -26.19 -6.20 55.20
N ASN A 28 -25.57 -7.24 55.76
CA ASN A 28 -24.63 -7.09 56.89
C ASN A 28 -23.19 -7.53 56.56
N ASP A 29 -22.98 -8.32 55.50
CA ASP A 29 -21.66 -8.77 55.11
C ASP A 29 -20.80 -7.63 54.50
N PRO A 30 -19.61 -7.33 55.05
CA PRO A 30 -18.75 -6.25 54.56
C PRO A 30 -18.23 -6.46 53.13
N MET A 31 -18.03 -7.71 52.70
CA MET A 31 -17.53 -8.06 51.37
C MET A 31 -18.62 -7.88 50.32
N LEU A 32 -19.85 -8.35 50.58
CA LEU A 32 -20.98 -8.19 49.65
C LEU A 32 -21.34 -6.72 49.44
N LYS A 33 -21.29 -5.90 50.50
CA LYS A 33 -21.43 -4.44 50.40
C LYS A 33 -20.34 -3.79 49.56
N ARG A 34 -19.08 -4.20 49.75
CA ARG A 34 -17.96 -3.67 48.96
C ARG A 34 -18.12 -3.95 47.47
N LEU A 35 -18.76 -5.06 47.11
CA LEU A 35 -19.06 -5.46 45.74
C LEU A 35 -20.37 -4.85 45.20
N GLY A 36 -21.11 -4.06 46.00
CA GLY A 36 -22.39 -3.45 45.62
C GLY A 36 -23.54 -4.46 45.43
N LEU A 37 -23.40 -5.69 45.96
CA LEU A 37 -24.37 -6.75 45.81
C LEU A 37 -25.60 -6.58 46.72
N ASP A 38 -25.47 -5.78 47.78
CA ASP A 38 -26.57 -5.39 48.68
C ASP A 38 -27.70 -4.62 47.96
N GLN A 39 -27.36 -3.94 46.86
CA GLN A 39 -28.33 -3.22 46.03
C GLN A 39 -28.92 -4.08 44.92
N ARG A 40 -28.28 -5.21 44.57
CA ARG A 40 -28.63 -6.07 43.44
C ARG A 40 -29.38 -7.34 43.85
N LEU A 41 -29.04 -7.95 44.98
CA LEU A 41 -29.66 -9.19 45.46
C LEU A 41 -30.85 -8.87 46.37
N LYS A 42 -32.06 -8.82 45.81
CA LYS A 42 -33.30 -8.48 46.56
C LYS A 42 -34.33 -9.60 46.56
N THR A 43 -34.30 -10.45 45.54
CA THR A 43 -35.29 -11.49 45.29
C THR A 43 -34.62 -12.87 45.24
N ALA A 44 -35.44 -13.92 45.36
CA ALA A 44 -34.96 -15.29 45.20
C ALA A 44 -34.37 -15.54 43.79
N ASN A 45 -34.91 -14.88 42.76
CA ASN A 45 -34.40 -14.95 41.39
C ASN A 45 -33.00 -14.34 41.28
N ASP A 46 -32.75 -13.22 41.97
CA ASP A 46 -31.41 -12.60 41.96
C ASP A 46 -30.36 -13.54 42.57
N LEU A 47 -30.75 -14.32 43.60
CA LEU A 47 -29.88 -15.35 44.16
C LEU A 47 -29.67 -16.53 43.21
N TYR A 48 -30.71 -16.93 42.45
CA TYR A 48 -30.57 -17.94 41.41
C TYR A 48 -29.57 -17.49 40.34
N GLU A 49 -29.71 -16.27 39.83
CA GLU A 49 -28.80 -15.72 38.83
C GLU A 49 -27.37 -15.62 39.37
N PHE A 50 -27.21 -15.19 40.63
CA PHE A 50 -25.89 -15.04 41.26
C PHE A 50 -25.21 -16.37 41.58
N PHE A 51 -25.93 -17.34 42.13
CA PHE A 51 -25.38 -18.66 42.48
C PHE A 51 -25.40 -19.67 41.34
N LEU A 52 -26.09 -19.35 40.24
CA LEU A 52 -26.31 -20.23 39.08
C LEU A 52 -26.98 -21.55 39.47
N LEU A 53 -27.75 -21.52 40.57
CA LEU A 53 -28.42 -22.66 41.17
C LEU A 53 -29.82 -22.24 41.58
N ASP A 54 -30.82 -22.98 41.08
CA ASP A 54 -32.21 -22.68 41.32
C ASP A 54 -32.59 -23.01 42.77
N ASN A 55 -32.94 -21.97 43.53
CA ASN A 55 -33.32 -22.03 44.94
C ASN A 55 -34.84 -22.14 45.13
N GLN A 56 -35.61 -22.34 44.06
CA GLN A 56 -37.07 -22.50 44.06
C GLN A 56 -37.52 -23.89 43.61
N VAL A 57 -36.60 -24.82 43.33
CA VAL A 57 -36.88 -26.21 42.93
C VAL A 57 -37.48 -27.02 44.08
N GLY A 58 -38.56 -27.76 43.80
CA GLY A 58 -39.19 -28.69 44.75
C GLY A 58 -38.33 -29.93 45.03
N ASN A 59 -38.53 -30.56 46.19
CA ASN A 59 -37.68 -31.68 46.64
C ASN A 59 -37.78 -32.93 45.75
N GLU A 60 -38.82 -33.06 44.94
CA GLU A 60 -39.02 -34.20 44.03
C GLU A 60 -38.03 -34.24 42.86
N VAL A 61 -37.37 -33.12 42.53
CA VAL A 61 -36.43 -33.05 41.40
C VAL A 61 -35.07 -33.63 41.80
N GLN A 62 -34.73 -34.79 41.24
CA GLN A 62 -33.45 -35.44 41.47
C GLN A 62 -32.44 -35.08 40.38
N THR A 63 -31.29 -34.55 40.78
CA THR A 63 -30.14 -34.30 39.89
C THR A 63 -28.87 -34.87 40.51
N SER A 64 -27.90 -35.27 39.67
CA SER A 64 -26.57 -35.60 40.16
C SER A 64 -25.76 -34.33 40.43
N TYR A 65 -24.79 -34.40 41.34
CA TYR A 65 -23.90 -33.27 41.62
C TYR A 65 -23.16 -32.76 40.37
N VAL A 66 -22.75 -33.68 39.50
CA VAL A 66 -22.06 -33.35 38.24
C VAL A 66 -23.01 -32.64 37.25
N ALA A 67 -24.25 -33.13 37.11
CA ALA A 67 -25.22 -32.51 36.21
C ALA A 67 -25.62 -31.10 36.67
N SER A 68 -25.77 -30.90 37.99
CA SER A 68 -26.03 -29.58 38.56
C SER A 68 -24.86 -28.62 38.33
N ALA A 69 -23.62 -29.02 38.61
CA ALA A 69 -22.43 -28.20 38.37
C ALA A 69 -22.24 -27.87 36.88
N MET A 70 -22.50 -28.83 35.98
CA MET A 70 -22.44 -28.62 34.54
C MET A 70 -23.49 -27.59 34.08
N SER A 71 -24.71 -27.67 34.62
CA SER A 71 -25.79 -26.73 34.27
C SER A 71 -25.46 -25.30 34.72
N SER A 72 -24.90 -25.14 35.94
CA SER A 72 -24.44 -23.84 36.44
C SER A 72 -23.34 -23.25 35.55
N LEU A 73 -22.35 -24.07 35.14
CA LEU A 73 -21.29 -23.63 34.23
C LEU A 73 -21.83 -23.27 32.84
N GLN A 74 -22.76 -24.06 32.29
CA GLN A 74 -23.40 -23.77 31.01
C GLN A 74 -24.16 -22.44 31.05
N GLN A 75 -24.90 -22.18 32.13
CA GLN A 75 -25.60 -20.90 32.33
C GLN A 75 -24.61 -19.73 32.37
N LEU A 76 -23.51 -19.84 33.11
CA LEU A 76 -22.47 -18.81 33.18
C LEU A 76 -21.83 -18.52 31.83
N ILE A 77 -21.44 -19.56 31.09
CA ILE A 77 -20.83 -19.41 29.76
C ILE A 77 -21.82 -18.73 28.81
N ASN A 78 -23.09 -19.12 28.83
CA ASN A 78 -24.10 -18.45 28.00
C ASN A 78 -24.33 -16.98 28.41
N GLY A 79 -24.38 -16.69 29.72
CA GLY A 79 -24.51 -15.32 30.24
C GLY A 79 -23.35 -14.41 29.83
N THR A 80 -22.11 -14.92 29.94
CA THR A 80 -20.91 -14.18 29.50
C THR A 80 -20.89 -13.95 27.99
N LEU A 81 -21.26 -14.95 27.17
CA LEU A 81 -21.32 -14.81 25.71
C LEU A 81 -22.44 -13.87 25.23
N LEU A 82 -23.53 -13.75 25.99
CA LEU A 82 -24.62 -12.81 25.72
C LEU A 82 -24.35 -11.40 26.25
N GLY A 83 -23.20 -11.18 26.91
CA GLY A 83 -22.86 -9.89 27.54
C GLY A 83 -23.78 -9.52 28.72
N MET A 84 -24.46 -10.51 29.32
CA MET A 84 -25.35 -10.32 30.47
C MET A 84 -24.59 -10.31 31.81
N GLU A 85 -23.38 -10.87 31.82
CA GLU A 85 -22.53 -10.89 33.00
C GLU A 85 -21.69 -9.61 33.14
N PRO A 86 -21.67 -8.97 34.31
CA PRO A 86 -20.90 -7.74 34.55
C PRO A 86 -19.40 -7.92 34.25
N GLY A 87 -18.82 -6.98 33.50
CA GLY A 87 -17.42 -7.00 33.10
C GLY A 87 -17.11 -7.82 31.84
N TYR A 88 -18.12 -8.47 31.25
CA TYR A 88 -18.02 -9.21 29.99
C TYR A 88 -18.86 -8.58 28.86
N GLU A 89 -19.36 -7.36 29.04
CA GLU A 89 -20.18 -6.66 28.04
C GLU A 89 -19.39 -6.33 26.77
N THR A 90 -18.06 -6.25 26.89
CA THR A 90 -17.12 -6.01 25.78
C THR A 90 -16.41 -7.29 25.32
N LEU A 91 -16.77 -8.45 25.88
CA LEU A 91 -16.21 -9.72 25.47
C LEU A 91 -16.66 -10.02 24.04
N LEU A 92 -15.72 -9.91 23.10
CA LEU A 92 -15.91 -10.27 21.70
C LEU A 92 -15.17 -11.59 21.44
N PRO A 93 -15.79 -12.76 21.71
CA PRO A 93 -15.18 -14.02 21.33
C PRO A 93 -14.98 -14.06 19.81
N THR A 94 -13.94 -14.74 19.35
CA THR A 94 -13.80 -15.02 17.92
C THR A 94 -15.00 -15.84 17.45
N GLU A 95 -15.43 -15.65 16.20
CA GLU A 95 -16.54 -16.40 15.61
C GLU A 95 -16.33 -17.92 15.76
N ALA A 96 -15.08 -18.38 15.62
CA ALA A 96 -14.72 -19.78 15.81
C ALA A 96 -15.04 -20.31 17.22
N ARG A 97 -14.65 -19.58 18.28
CA ARG A 97 -14.94 -19.97 19.68
C ARG A 97 -16.43 -19.95 19.97
N PHE A 98 -17.15 -18.97 19.42
CA PHE A 98 -18.59 -18.90 19.55
C PHE A 98 -19.29 -20.09 18.89
N VAL A 99 -18.89 -20.43 17.66
CA VAL A 99 -19.40 -21.60 16.93
C VAL A 99 -19.03 -22.90 17.62
N GLU A 100 -17.82 -23.03 18.16
CA GLU A 100 -17.40 -24.22 18.92
C GLU A 100 -18.28 -24.44 20.15
N TRP A 101 -18.53 -23.39 20.93
CA TRP A 101 -19.46 -23.49 22.06
C TRP A 101 -20.87 -23.84 21.58
N ARG A 102 -21.43 -23.06 20.65
CA ARG A 102 -22.82 -23.21 20.19
C ARG A 102 -23.10 -24.59 19.59
N GLU A 103 -22.23 -25.05 18.69
CA GLU A 103 -22.46 -26.25 17.87
C GLU A 103 -21.85 -27.54 18.44
N ARG A 104 -20.86 -27.46 19.35
CA ARG A 104 -20.14 -28.66 19.82
C ARG A 104 -20.14 -28.84 21.32
N SER A 105 -19.97 -27.77 22.10
CA SER A 105 -19.67 -27.88 23.54
C SER A 105 -20.82 -27.50 24.47
N SER A 106 -21.86 -26.82 23.97
CA SER A 106 -22.99 -26.32 24.76
C SER A 106 -23.85 -27.41 25.39
N GLN A 107 -23.94 -28.59 24.77
CA GLN A 107 -24.73 -29.72 25.24
C GLN A 107 -23.87 -30.97 25.38
N TYR A 108 -23.98 -31.66 26.52
CA TYR A 108 -23.20 -32.86 26.79
C TYR A 108 -23.33 -33.96 25.73
N PRO A 109 -24.54 -34.31 25.21
CA PRO A 109 -24.65 -35.36 24.19
C PRO A 109 -23.93 -35.01 22.88
N ILE A 110 -23.95 -33.73 22.48
CA ILE A 110 -23.28 -33.26 21.27
C ILE A 110 -21.77 -33.25 21.48
N TRP A 111 -21.31 -32.78 22.63
CA TRP A 111 -19.90 -32.82 23.00
C TRP A 111 -19.36 -34.25 23.03
N ALA A 112 -20.11 -35.17 23.65
CA ALA A 112 -19.76 -36.59 23.74
C ALA A 112 -19.70 -37.24 22.35
N ALA A 113 -20.67 -36.94 21.47
CA ALA A 113 -20.66 -37.41 20.09
C ALA A 113 -19.46 -36.88 19.29
N ASN A 114 -19.10 -35.61 19.45
CA ASN A 114 -17.90 -35.02 18.83
C ASN A 114 -16.61 -35.68 19.33
N MET A 115 -16.49 -35.96 20.63
CA MET A 115 -15.35 -36.69 21.20
C MET A 115 -15.28 -38.13 20.70
N GLN A 116 -16.43 -38.80 20.61
CA GLN A 116 -16.50 -40.15 20.03
C GLN A 116 -16.15 -40.15 18.54
N LEU A 117 -16.57 -39.16 17.77
CA LEU A 117 -16.20 -39.03 16.36
C LEU A 117 -14.69 -38.88 16.18
N ALA A 118 -14.03 -38.13 17.07
CA ALA A 118 -12.58 -37.95 17.04
C ALA A 118 -11.81 -39.22 17.42
N LEU A 119 -12.30 -39.99 18.41
CA LEU A 119 -11.63 -41.19 18.93
C LEU A 119 -11.98 -42.47 18.15
N TYR A 120 -13.22 -42.58 17.70
CA TYR A 120 -13.81 -43.76 17.06
C TYR A 120 -14.57 -43.39 15.77
N PRO A 121 -13.89 -42.82 14.76
CA PRO A 121 -14.52 -42.40 13.52
C PRO A 121 -15.20 -43.56 12.77
N GLU A 122 -14.74 -44.81 12.97
CA GLU A 122 -15.30 -46.01 12.36
C GLU A 122 -16.78 -46.26 12.69
N ILE A 123 -17.26 -45.76 13.85
CA ILE A 123 -18.68 -45.86 14.23
C ILE A 123 -19.55 -44.97 13.32
N TYR A 124 -18.98 -43.87 12.82
CA TYR A 124 -19.68 -42.85 12.05
C TYR A 124 -19.41 -42.95 10.54
N ILE A 125 -18.39 -43.71 10.11
CA ILE A 125 -18.09 -43.91 8.69
C ILE A 125 -19.14 -44.82 8.06
N SER A 126 -19.94 -44.26 7.14
CA SER A 126 -20.79 -45.00 6.23
C SER A 126 -20.43 -44.67 4.79
N PRO A 127 -20.05 -45.66 3.95
CA PRO A 127 -19.69 -45.42 2.54
C PRO A 127 -20.78 -44.68 1.76
N ALA A 128 -22.05 -44.97 2.05
CA ALA A 128 -23.21 -44.36 1.40
C ALA A 128 -23.43 -42.90 1.81
N LEU A 129 -22.96 -42.45 2.98
CA LEU A 129 -23.17 -41.09 3.51
C LEU A 129 -21.95 -40.18 3.35
N ARG A 130 -20.99 -40.56 2.51
CA ARG A 130 -19.85 -39.71 2.17
C ARG A 130 -20.35 -38.38 1.55
N LEU A 131 -20.03 -37.25 2.18
CA LEU A 131 -20.52 -35.92 1.77
C LEU A 131 -19.94 -35.45 0.41
N LYS A 132 -18.64 -35.65 0.18
CA LYS A 132 -17.93 -35.28 -1.06
C LYS A 132 -17.64 -36.53 -1.90
N LYS A 133 -18.68 -37.10 -2.54
CA LYS A 133 -18.54 -38.18 -3.53
C LYS A 133 -18.15 -37.58 -4.88
N SER A 134 -17.31 -38.29 -5.63
CA SER A 134 -17.04 -37.91 -7.01
C SER A 134 -18.22 -38.28 -7.91
N GLY A 135 -18.42 -37.57 -9.01
CA GLY A 135 -19.44 -37.90 -10.01
C GLY A 135 -19.30 -39.35 -10.51
N TYR A 136 -18.05 -39.80 -10.70
CA TYR A 136 -17.75 -41.20 -11.07
C TYR A 136 -18.21 -42.21 -10.01
N PHE A 137 -18.03 -41.89 -8.72
CA PHE A 137 -18.47 -42.77 -7.64
C PHE A 137 -19.99 -42.78 -7.49
N THR A 138 -20.65 -41.63 -7.67
CA THR A 138 -22.11 -41.55 -7.70
C THR A 138 -22.68 -42.34 -8.88
N GLN A 139 -22.05 -42.31 -10.04
CA GLN A 139 -22.44 -43.14 -11.17
C GLN A 139 -22.32 -44.63 -10.84
N LEU A 140 -21.19 -45.05 -10.26
CA LEU A 140 -21.00 -46.43 -9.81
C LEU A 140 -22.07 -46.88 -8.80
N GLU A 141 -22.40 -46.01 -7.83
CA GLU A 141 -23.46 -46.27 -6.85
C GLU A 141 -24.83 -46.43 -7.53
N ASN A 142 -25.14 -45.58 -8.51
CA ASN A 142 -26.36 -45.68 -9.30
C ASN A 142 -26.42 -46.98 -10.12
N ASP A 143 -25.32 -47.34 -10.79
CA ASP A 143 -25.23 -48.54 -11.62
C ASP A 143 -25.40 -49.83 -10.79
N ILE A 144 -24.85 -49.84 -9.57
CA ILE A 144 -25.02 -50.94 -8.61
C ILE A 144 -26.45 -50.97 -8.05
N ASN A 145 -27.04 -49.82 -7.73
CA ASN A 145 -28.37 -49.74 -7.11
C ASN A 145 -29.51 -50.06 -8.09
N GLN A 146 -29.34 -49.80 -9.38
CA GLN A 146 -30.38 -50.05 -10.39
C GLN A 146 -30.51 -51.54 -10.77
N ASN A 147 -29.42 -52.30 -10.66
CA ASN A 147 -29.36 -53.69 -11.08
C ASN A 147 -29.54 -54.65 -9.92
N ARG A 148 -30.07 -55.86 -10.20
CA ARG A 148 -29.99 -56.95 -9.22
C ARG A 148 -28.51 -57.28 -9.00
N ILE A 149 -28.06 -57.16 -7.76
CA ILE A 149 -26.66 -57.41 -7.39
C ILE A 149 -26.33 -58.89 -7.68
N ASN A 150 -25.51 -59.11 -8.71
CA ASN A 150 -24.86 -60.38 -9.02
C ASN A 150 -23.41 -60.09 -9.47
N VAL A 151 -22.59 -61.13 -9.65
CA VAL A 151 -21.16 -60.95 -9.96
C VAL A 151 -20.95 -60.22 -11.28
N ASP A 152 -21.74 -60.55 -12.30
CA ASP A 152 -21.58 -59.99 -13.65
C ASP A 152 -21.94 -58.50 -13.70
N THR A 153 -23.07 -58.12 -13.08
CA THR A 153 -23.52 -56.72 -13.01
C THR A 153 -22.57 -55.86 -12.18
N ALA A 154 -22.01 -56.40 -11.09
CA ALA A 154 -21.00 -55.72 -10.30
C ALA A 154 -19.68 -55.54 -11.07
N GLN A 155 -19.24 -56.57 -11.82
CA GLN A 155 -18.05 -56.47 -12.66
C GLN A 155 -18.20 -55.45 -13.78
N GLU A 156 -19.37 -55.40 -14.43
CA GLU A 156 -19.66 -54.42 -15.48
C GLU A 156 -19.64 -52.99 -14.94
N ALA A 157 -20.29 -52.73 -13.80
CA ALA A 157 -20.29 -51.42 -13.15
C ALA A 157 -18.86 -50.97 -12.77
N VAL A 158 -18.03 -51.88 -12.25
CA VAL A 158 -16.62 -51.57 -11.94
C VAL A 158 -15.80 -51.30 -13.21
N LYS A 159 -16.00 -52.05 -14.29
CA LYS A 159 -15.32 -51.79 -15.57
C LYS A 159 -15.70 -50.42 -16.14
N ALA A 160 -16.97 -50.05 -16.09
CA ALA A 160 -17.43 -48.73 -16.53
C ALA A 160 -16.82 -47.59 -15.71
N TYR A 161 -16.73 -47.78 -14.38
CA TYR A 161 -16.02 -46.85 -13.50
C TYR A 161 -14.53 -46.72 -13.85
N LEU A 162 -13.84 -47.84 -14.12
CA LEU A 162 -12.41 -47.83 -14.47
C LEU A 162 -12.14 -47.17 -15.83
N ALA A 163 -12.99 -47.38 -16.82
CA ALA A 163 -12.87 -46.72 -18.12
C ALA A 163 -13.01 -45.19 -17.98
N SER A 164 -14.01 -44.73 -17.23
CA SER A 164 -14.20 -43.30 -16.95
C SER A 164 -13.02 -42.70 -16.17
N PHE A 165 -12.40 -43.49 -15.29
CA PHE A 165 -11.23 -43.07 -14.53
C PHE A 165 -9.96 -42.97 -15.40
N GLU A 166 -9.79 -43.85 -16.38
CA GLU A 166 -8.65 -43.85 -17.31
C GLU A 166 -8.58 -42.56 -18.13
N GLU A 167 -9.71 -42.12 -18.64
CA GLU A 167 -9.86 -40.88 -19.42
C GLU A 167 -9.31 -39.66 -18.66
N VAL A 168 -9.62 -39.61 -17.37
CA VAL A 168 -9.30 -38.48 -16.48
C VAL A 168 -7.89 -38.57 -15.89
N ALA A 169 -7.38 -39.79 -15.69
CA ALA A 169 -6.08 -39.98 -15.08
C ALA A 169 -4.91 -39.56 -15.98
N ASN A 170 -5.11 -39.62 -17.31
CA ASN A 170 -4.08 -39.30 -18.31
C ASN A 170 -4.16 -37.87 -18.86
N LEU A 171 -4.93 -36.99 -18.21
CA LEU A 171 -5.04 -35.59 -18.61
C LEU A 171 -3.70 -34.87 -18.43
N THR A 172 -3.34 -34.06 -19.43
CA THR A 172 -2.20 -33.15 -19.38
C THR A 172 -2.69 -31.76 -19.03
N ILE A 173 -2.15 -31.16 -17.97
CA ILE A 173 -2.55 -29.81 -17.55
C ILE A 173 -1.87 -28.77 -18.45
N ILE A 174 -2.68 -27.85 -18.97
CA ILE A 174 -2.25 -26.77 -19.88
C ILE A 174 -1.92 -25.53 -19.07
N ASN A 175 -2.86 -25.09 -18.22
CA ASN A 175 -2.75 -23.84 -17.49
C ASN A 175 -3.56 -23.81 -16.20
N GLY A 176 -3.35 -22.76 -15.41
CA GLY A 176 -4.15 -22.48 -14.23
C GLY A 176 -4.32 -20.99 -13.93
N TYR A 177 -5.35 -20.70 -13.15
CA TYR A 177 -5.73 -19.36 -12.69
C TYR A 177 -6.05 -19.38 -11.20
N ILE A 178 -5.68 -18.33 -10.47
CA ILE A 178 -5.97 -18.18 -9.04
C ILE A 178 -6.96 -17.03 -8.86
N ASP A 179 -8.08 -17.26 -8.19
CA ASP A 179 -9.12 -16.23 -7.99
C ASP A 179 -8.76 -15.14 -6.97
N SER A 180 -7.59 -15.21 -6.35
CA SER A 180 -7.10 -14.28 -5.35
C SER A 180 -5.61 -14.00 -5.54
N ASP A 181 -5.16 -12.84 -5.06
CA ASP A 181 -3.75 -12.47 -4.88
C ASP A 181 -3.11 -13.16 -3.65
N ARG A 182 -3.92 -13.75 -2.75
CA ARG A 182 -3.47 -14.57 -1.61
C ARG A 182 -3.32 -16.04 -2.00
N PHE A 183 -2.20 -16.38 -2.63
CA PHE A 183 -1.99 -17.72 -3.20
C PHE A 183 -2.10 -18.91 -2.23
N ALA A 184 -1.87 -18.70 -0.94
CA ALA A 184 -1.98 -19.75 0.08
C ALA A 184 -3.43 -20.07 0.49
N GLN A 185 -4.40 -19.22 0.11
CA GLN A 185 -5.81 -19.32 0.51
C GLN A 185 -6.78 -19.19 -0.67
N GLY A 186 -6.30 -18.89 -1.88
CA GLY A 186 -7.12 -18.77 -3.08
C GLY A 186 -7.59 -20.11 -3.66
N LYS A 187 -8.62 -20.05 -4.51
CA LYS A 187 -9.07 -21.17 -5.32
C LYS A 187 -8.35 -21.17 -6.66
N TYR A 188 -7.83 -22.34 -7.02
CA TYR A 188 -7.08 -22.54 -8.24
C TYR A 188 -7.98 -23.24 -9.23
N TYR A 189 -8.01 -22.75 -10.46
CA TYR A 189 -8.75 -23.30 -11.59
C TYR A 189 -7.76 -23.85 -12.60
N PHE A 190 -7.94 -25.09 -13.02
CA PHE A 190 -7.06 -25.73 -13.99
C PHE A 190 -7.81 -26.11 -15.25
N ILE A 191 -7.11 -26.04 -16.38
CA ILE A 191 -7.56 -26.62 -17.66
C ILE A 191 -6.57 -27.70 -18.06
N GLY A 192 -7.09 -28.88 -18.37
CA GLY A 192 -6.34 -30.01 -18.90
C GLY A 192 -6.92 -30.50 -20.22
N THR A 193 -6.10 -31.23 -20.99
CA THR A 193 -6.51 -31.86 -22.25
C THR A 193 -6.21 -33.35 -22.24
N SER A 194 -7.11 -34.12 -22.86
CA SER A 194 -6.86 -35.50 -23.26
C SER A 194 -6.20 -35.52 -24.64
N ARG A 195 -4.95 -35.98 -24.72
CA ARG A 195 -4.16 -36.00 -25.97
C ARG A 195 -4.75 -36.94 -27.04
N ALA A 196 -5.48 -37.97 -26.63
CA ALA A 196 -6.06 -38.95 -27.55
C ALA A 196 -7.29 -38.39 -28.28
N GLU A 197 -8.11 -37.63 -27.58
CA GLU A 197 -9.44 -37.21 -28.06
C GLU A 197 -9.56 -35.71 -28.32
N ASN A 198 -8.52 -34.94 -27.98
CA ASN A 198 -8.49 -33.47 -28.04
C ASN A 198 -9.66 -32.82 -27.29
N ILE A 199 -10.07 -33.43 -26.17
CA ILE A 199 -11.14 -32.94 -25.29
C ILE A 199 -10.51 -32.21 -24.11
N TYR A 200 -11.13 -31.09 -23.73
CA TYR A 200 -10.70 -30.26 -22.61
C TYR A 200 -11.52 -30.57 -21.36
N TYR A 201 -10.85 -30.47 -20.21
CA TYR A 201 -11.45 -30.65 -18.89
C TYR A 201 -11.02 -29.50 -18.00
N TRP A 202 -11.83 -29.22 -16.99
CA TRP A 202 -11.51 -28.25 -15.96
C TRP A 202 -11.73 -28.85 -14.57
N ARG A 203 -10.98 -28.37 -13.59
CA ARG A 203 -11.19 -28.67 -12.17
C ARG A 203 -10.73 -27.51 -11.31
N THR A 204 -11.04 -27.57 -10.02
CA THR A 204 -10.56 -26.62 -9.03
C THR A 204 -9.92 -27.30 -7.83
N VAL A 205 -9.06 -26.56 -7.14
CA VAL A 205 -8.65 -26.87 -5.76
C VAL A 205 -8.78 -25.62 -4.90
N ASP A 206 -9.39 -25.76 -3.73
CA ASP A 206 -9.51 -24.70 -2.75
C ASP A 206 -8.34 -24.76 -1.75
N MET A 207 -7.39 -23.83 -1.84
CA MET A 207 -6.21 -23.83 -0.96
C MET A 207 -6.54 -23.36 0.46
N ASN A 208 -7.73 -22.80 0.70
CA ASN A 208 -8.19 -22.51 2.04
C ASN A 208 -8.61 -23.79 2.79
N GLU A 209 -9.02 -24.85 2.08
CA GLU A 209 -9.34 -26.17 2.66
C GLU A 209 -8.07 -27.02 2.95
N ARG A 210 -7.00 -26.38 3.43
CA ARG A 210 -5.84 -27.04 4.06
C ARG A 210 -6.11 -27.25 5.55
N ALA A 211 -5.70 -28.39 6.09
CA ALA A 211 -5.88 -28.68 7.50
C ALA A 211 -4.95 -27.81 8.36
N TYR A 212 -5.43 -27.33 9.50
CA TYR A 212 -4.58 -26.68 10.50
C TYR A 212 -3.62 -27.71 11.11
N GLN A 213 -2.40 -27.26 11.44
CA GLN A 213 -1.43 -28.12 12.12
C GLN A 213 -1.87 -28.46 13.56
N GLU A 214 -2.51 -27.51 14.23
CA GLU A 214 -3.06 -27.67 15.57
C GLU A 214 -4.39 -26.89 15.68
N GLY A 215 -5.39 -27.46 16.38
CA GLY A 215 -6.65 -26.78 16.64
C GLY A 215 -7.48 -26.41 15.40
N THR A 216 -8.13 -25.24 15.45
CA THR A 216 -9.05 -24.71 14.42
C THR A 216 -8.57 -23.40 13.79
N GLU A 217 -7.39 -22.90 14.20
CA GLU A 217 -6.80 -21.64 13.77
C GLU A 217 -5.27 -21.79 13.68
N GLY A 218 -4.60 -20.87 12.98
CA GLY A 218 -3.13 -20.84 12.87
C GLY A 218 -2.57 -21.41 11.57
N PRO A 219 -1.31 -21.90 11.56
CA PRO A 219 -0.66 -22.35 10.34
C PRO A 219 -1.28 -23.65 9.81
N LYS A 220 -1.41 -23.74 8.49
CA LYS A 220 -1.96 -24.92 7.83
C LYS A 220 -0.84 -25.80 7.28
N PHE A 221 -1.12 -27.09 7.13
CA PHE A 221 -0.27 -27.97 6.32
C PHE A 221 -0.22 -27.47 4.87
N ASP A 222 0.86 -27.76 4.16
CA ASP A 222 1.05 -27.30 2.78
C ASP A 222 0.11 -28.01 1.81
N ASN A 223 -0.14 -29.29 2.05
CA ASN A 223 -1.02 -30.10 1.20
C ASN A 223 -2.50 -29.81 1.51
N PRO A 224 -3.33 -29.53 0.49
CA PRO A 224 -4.77 -29.41 0.65
C PRO A 224 -5.38 -30.75 1.06
N THR A 225 -6.48 -30.69 1.82
CA THR A 225 -7.22 -31.90 2.17
C THR A 225 -7.78 -32.55 0.90
N PRO A 226 -7.97 -33.89 0.85
CA PRO A 226 -8.50 -34.55 -0.34
C PRO A 226 -9.86 -34.00 -0.82
N GLY A 227 -10.67 -33.46 0.11
CA GLY A 227 -11.97 -32.83 -0.21
C GLY A 227 -11.88 -31.44 -0.83
N ALA A 228 -10.71 -30.80 -0.83
CA ALA A 228 -10.48 -29.49 -1.42
C ALA A 228 -10.49 -29.53 -2.96
N TRP A 229 -10.20 -30.69 -3.53
CA TRP A 229 -10.17 -30.91 -4.98
C TRP A 229 -11.57 -31.19 -5.51
N SER A 230 -11.95 -30.52 -6.59
CA SER A 230 -13.12 -30.94 -7.38
C SER A 230 -12.74 -32.06 -8.34
N ASP A 231 -13.77 -32.76 -8.83
CA ASP A 231 -13.63 -33.65 -9.97
C ASP A 231 -13.24 -32.87 -11.23
N TRP A 232 -12.59 -33.57 -12.15
CA TRP A 232 -12.47 -33.12 -13.53
C TRP A 232 -13.83 -33.20 -14.21
N LYS A 233 -14.26 -32.07 -14.80
CA LYS A 233 -15.47 -31.96 -15.60
C LYS A 233 -15.11 -31.59 -17.03
N ARG A 234 -15.82 -32.16 -18.00
CA ARG A 234 -15.64 -31.84 -19.42
C ARG A 234 -15.91 -30.34 -19.67
N ALA A 235 -15.05 -29.70 -20.45
CA ALA A 235 -15.21 -28.35 -20.95
C ALA A 235 -15.57 -28.41 -22.43
N GLU A 236 -16.86 -28.29 -22.75
CA GLU A 236 -17.38 -28.27 -24.13
C GLU A 236 -17.21 -26.88 -24.77
N ILE A 237 -15.95 -26.44 -24.81
CA ILE A 237 -15.53 -25.17 -25.42
C ILE A 237 -15.24 -25.39 -26.91
N GLY A 238 -15.62 -24.43 -27.74
CA GLY A 238 -15.49 -24.49 -29.21
C GLY A 238 -14.07 -24.31 -29.74
N ILE A 239 -13.09 -25.01 -29.15
CA ILE A 239 -11.68 -25.00 -29.57
C ILE A 239 -11.53 -25.76 -30.89
N ASN A 240 -10.66 -25.26 -31.77
CA ASN A 240 -10.42 -25.81 -33.10
C ASN A 240 -8.92 -26.10 -33.33
N ALA A 241 -8.58 -26.64 -34.49
CA ALA A 241 -7.20 -27.00 -34.83
C ALA A 241 -6.26 -25.79 -35.00
N ASN A 242 -6.82 -24.57 -35.19
CA ASN A 242 -6.05 -23.33 -35.33
C ASN A 242 -5.78 -22.67 -33.97
N THR A 243 -6.30 -23.22 -32.87
CA THR A 243 -6.11 -22.70 -31.52
C THR A 243 -4.69 -22.93 -31.03
N LEU A 244 -4.03 -21.88 -30.57
CA LEU A 244 -2.72 -21.98 -29.93
C LEU A 244 -2.89 -22.47 -28.48
N GLU A 245 -2.60 -23.75 -28.22
CA GLU A 245 -2.81 -24.40 -26.90
C GLU A 245 -2.22 -23.60 -25.72
N ARG A 246 -1.05 -22.97 -25.91
CA ARG A 246 -0.36 -22.16 -24.89
C ARG A 246 -1.12 -20.89 -24.46
N THR A 247 -2.08 -20.44 -25.26
CA THR A 247 -2.88 -19.24 -25.01
C THR A 247 -4.17 -19.52 -24.26
N ILE A 248 -4.48 -20.81 -24.00
CA ILE A 248 -5.68 -21.20 -23.26
C ILE A 248 -5.51 -20.82 -21.79
N ARG A 249 -6.37 -19.93 -21.28
CA ARG A 249 -6.35 -19.42 -19.90
C ARG A 249 -7.73 -19.51 -19.27
N PRO A 250 -7.91 -20.22 -18.14
CA PRO A 250 -9.09 -20.03 -17.32
C PRO A 250 -9.03 -18.64 -16.66
N VAL A 251 -10.18 -18.03 -16.40
CA VAL A 251 -10.29 -16.79 -15.61
C VAL A 251 -11.62 -16.79 -14.89
N TYR A 252 -11.62 -16.45 -13.59
CA TYR A 252 -12.84 -16.29 -12.83
C TYR A 252 -13.25 -14.83 -12.82
N PHE A 253 -14.36 -14.51 -13.48
CA PHE A 253 -14.85 -13.15 -13.69
C PHE A 253 -16.37 -13.13 -13.51
N ASN A 254 -16.92 -12.06 -12.94
CA ASN A 254 -18.38 -11.88 -12.80
C ASN A 254 -19.10 -13.11 -12.18
N ASN A 255 -18.50 -13.71 -11.14
CA ASN A 255 -18.94 -14.93 -10.48
C ASN A 255 -19.15 -16.15 -11.39
N ARG A 256 -18.40 -16.23 -12.51
CA ARG A 256 -18.42 -17.36 -13.44
C ARG A 256 -17.02 -17.71 -13.90
N LEU A 257 -16.85 -18.97 -14.30
CA LEU A 257 -15.62 -19.43 -14.94
C LEU A 257 -15.68 -19.12 -16.43
N PHE A 258 -14.67 -18.41 -16.91
CA PHE A 258 -14.41 -18.15 -18.31
C PHE A 258 -13.16 -18.90 -18.76
N VAL A 259 -13.09 -19.24 -20.04
CA VAL A 259 -11.89 -19.76 -20.69
C VAL A 259 -11.63 -18.90 -21.91
N ALA A 260 -10.41 -18.36 -22.00
CA ALA A 260 -9.93 -17.52 -23.08
C ALA A 260 -8.88 -18.27 -23.91
N TRP A 261 -8.86 -18.07 -25.22
CA TRP A 261 -7.84 -18.62 -26.12
C TRP A 261 -7.69 -17.78 -27.39
N VAL A 262 -6.61 -18.01 -28.13
CA VAL A 262 -6.36 -17.35 -29.42
C VAL A 262 -6.31 -18.38 -30.55
N ASP A 263 -7.07 -18.12 -31.61
CA ASP A 263 -6.97 -18.83 -32.88
C ASP A 263 -6.08 -18.04 -33.85
N LEU A 264 -5.17 -18.73 -34.52
CA LEU A 264 -4.31 -18.18 -35.55
C LEU A 264 -4.69 -18.77 -36.90
N VAL A 265 -5.18 -17.93 -37.82
CA VAL A 265 -5.60 -18.33 -39.16
C VAL A 265 -4.69 -17.69 -40.20
N HIS A 266 -4.05 -18.50 -41.05
CA HIS A 266 -3.25 -17.97 -42.16
C HIS A 266 -4.13 -17.27 -43.20
N VAL A 267 -3.79 -16.04 -43.54
CA VAL A 267 -4.43 -15.25 -44.59
C VAL A 267 -3.59 -15.36 -45.86
N THR A 268 -4.18 -15.90 -46.93
CA THR A 268 -3.54 -15.94 -48.26
C THR A 268 -3.94 -14.69 -49.03
N GLU A 269 -3.08 -13.68 -49.08
CA GLU A 269 -3.26 -12.53 -49.98
C GLU A 269 -2.51 -12.74 -51.31
N GLN A 270 -3.10 -12.26 -52.40
CA GLN A 270 -2.57 -12.37 -53.76
C GLN A 270 -1.21 -11.66 -53.92
N VAL A 271 -0.30 -12.31 -54.64
CA VAL A 271 1.03 -11.80 -54.99
C VAL A 271 0.90 -10.46 -55.74
N ALA A 272 1.33 -9.36 -55.13
CA ALA A 272 1.57 -8.13 -55.86
C ALA A 272 2.86 -8.28 -56.68
N VAL A 273 2.72 -8.34 -58.00
CA VAL A 273 3.85 -8.34 -58.93
C VAL A 273 4.26 -6.89 -59.18
N THR A 274 5.34 -6.44 -58.54
CA THR A 274 5.97 -5.16 -58.92
C THR A 274 6.89 -5.38 -60.10
N LEU A 275 6.54 -4.78 -61.25
CA LEU A 275 7.43 -4.66 -62.40
C LEU A 275 8.35 -3.45 -62.17
N PRO A 276 9.68 -3.60 -62.20
CA PRO A 276 10.59 -2.46 -62.16
C PRO A 276 10.40 -1.58 -63.41
N GLU A 277 10.34 -0.24 -63.25
CA GLU A 277 10.40 0.68 -64.40
C GLU A 277 11.83 0.65 -64.99
N GLY A 278 11.99 -0.05 -66.11
CA GLY A 278 13.24 -0.10 -66.85
C GLY A 278 12.99 -0.10 -68.35
N THR A 279 13.67 0.78 -69.08
CA THR A 279 13.68 0.75 -70.55
C THR A 279 14.60 -0.37 -71.03
N VAL A 280 14.10 -1.26 -71.89
CA VAL A 280 14.91 -2.29 -72.56
C VAL A 280 15.99 -1.59 -73.38
N LYS A 281 17.27 -1.79 -73.03
CA LYS A 281 18.40 -1.29 -73.80
C LYS A 281 18.71 -2.29 -74.93
N PRO A 282 18.85 -1.85 -76.20
CA PRO A 282 19.29 -2.73 -77.28
C PRO A 282 20.68 -3.30 -76.98
N ALA A 283 20.94 -4.54 -77.41
CA ALA A 283 22.29 -5.07 -77.44
C ALA A 283 23.18 -4.26 -78.41
N ALA A 284 24.51 -4.43 -78.32
CA ALA A 284 25.46 -3.66 -79.13
C ALA A 284 25.27 -3.80 -80.67
N ASP A 285 24.48 -4.79 -81.11
CA ASP A 285 24.10 -5.05 -82.50
C ASP A 285 22.71 -4.49 -82.88
N GLY A 286 22.03 -3.78 -81.97
CA GLY A 286 20.70 -3.21 -82.18
C GLY A 286 19.54 -4.19 -81.98
N SER A 287 19.79 -5.44 -81.60
CA SER A 287 18.73 -6.42 -81.30
C SER A 287 18.11 -6.18 -79.92
N ILE A 288 16.80 -6.43 -79.80
CA ILE A 288 16.08 -6.41 -78.52
C ILE A 288 16.20 -7.80 -77.88
N PRO A 289 16.75 -7.94 -76.66
CA PRO A 289 16.87 -9.24 -76.01
C PRO A 289 15.50 -9.87 -75.73
N ILE A 290 15.35 -11.15 -76.08
CA ILE A 290 14.09 -11.93 -75.98
C ILE A 290 13.81 -12.36 -74.52
N THR A 291 14.79 -12.20 -73.62
CA THR A 291 14.69 -12.52 -72.19
C THR A 291 15.09 -11.28 -71.38
N PRO A 292 14.24 -10.77 -70.48
CA PRO A 292 14.59 -9.64 -69.64
C PRO A 292 15.85 -9.97 -68.79
N PRO A 293 16.82 -9.05 -68.67
CA PRO A 293 17.90 -9.15 -67.70
C PRO A 293 17.36 -9.39 -66.27
N ALA A 294 18.14 -10.06 -65.42
CA ALA A 294 17.75 -10.38 -64.03
C ALA A 294 17.29 -9.15 -63.23
N ASP A 295 17.77 -7.98 -63.61
CA ASP A 295 17.53 -6.66 -63.04
C ASP A 295 16.09 -6.15 -63.27
N ILE A 296 15.31 -6.79 -64.16
CA ILE A 296 13.92 -6.43 -64.52
C ILE A 296 12.93 -7.57 -64.24
N ALA A 297 13.37 -8.65 -63.60
CA ALA A 297 12.49 -9.76 -63.23
C ALA A 297 11.51 -9.35 -62.12
N PRO A 298 10.22 -9.74 -62.19
CA PRO A 298 9.25 -9.43 -61.15
C PRO A 298 9.67 -10.00 -59.79
N LEU A 299 9.74 -9.14 -58.77
CA LEU A 299 10.01 -9.53 -57.38
C LEU A 299 8.70 -9.96 -56.72
N THR A 300 8.56 -11.27 -56.45
CA THR A 300 7.46 -11.83 -55.69
C THR A 300 7.78 -11.73 -54.19
N VAL A 301 7.27 -10.71 -53.49
CA VAL A 301 7.38 -10.62 -52.02
C VAL A 301 6.12 -11.23 -51.41
N VAL A 302 6.21 -12.44 -50.87
CA VAL A 302 5.13 -13.09 -50.11
C VAL A 302 5.42 -12.93 -48.63
N THR A 303 4.69 -12.04 -47.95
CA THR A 303 4.64 -12.04 -46.49
C THR A 303 3.33 -12.72 -46.06
N PRO A 304 3.37 -13.92 -45.47
CA PRO A 304 2.15 -14.58 -45.02
C PRO A 304 1.57 -13.81 -43.82
N ASN A 305 0.45 -13.13 -44.04
CA ASN A 305 -0.34 -12.52 -42.97
C ASN A 305 -1.08 -13.61 -42.19
N VAL A 306 -1.30 -13.36 -40.90
CA VAL A 306 -2.11 -14.19 -40.00
C VAL A 306 -3.18 -13.33 -39.35
N ARG A 307 -4.37 -13.89 -39.21
CA ARG A 307 -5.48 -13.33 -38.46
C ARG A 307 -5.52 -13.98 -37.08
N LEU A 308 -5.37 -13.17 -36.06
CA LEU A 308 -5.43 -13.55 -34.65
C LEU A 308 -6.81 -13.23 -34.09
N VAL A 309 -7.51 -14.25 -33.60
CA VAL A 309 -8.86 -14.12 -33.05
C VAL A 309 -8.85 -14.53 -31.58
N PHE A 310 -9.09 -13.58 -30.69
CA PHE A 310 -9.18 -13.85 -29.25
C PHE A 310 -10.61 -14.22 -28.87
N ASN A 311 -10.81 -15.49 -28.53
CA ASN A 311 -12.09 -16.08 -28.19
C ASN A 311 -12.23 -16.25 -26.68
N ILE A 312 -13.45 -16.07 -26.19
CA ILE A 312 -13.80 -16.37 -24.80
C ILE A 312 -15.13 -17.13 -24.77
N SER A 313 -15.19 -18.18 -23.96
CA SER A 313 -16.43 -18.88 -23.59
C SER A 313 -16.57 -18.90 -22.07
N TYR A 314 -17.81 -18.89 -21.57
CA TYR A 314 -18.09 -18.95 -20.15
C TYR A 314 -19.03 -20.09 -19.79
N LYS A 315 -18.84 -20.59 -18.58
CA LYS A 315 -19.68 -21.61 -17.98
C LYS A 315 -21.00 -20.97 -17.51
N LYS A 316 -22.12 -21.55 -17.92
CA LYS A 316 -23.47 -21.17 -17.49
C LYS A 316 -23.84 -21.87 -16.18
N TYR A 317 -24.98 -21.47 -15.59
CA TYR A 317 -25.46 -22.05 -14.33
C TYR A 317 -25.92 -23.51 -14.45
N ASP A 318 -26.27 -23.96 -15.66
CA ASP A 318 -26.66 -25.34 -15.96
C ASP A 318 -25.48 -26.29 -16.23
N ASP A 319 -24.26 -25.87 -15.86
CA ASP A 319 -22.98 -26.54 -16.16
C ASP A 319 -22.62 -26.62 -17.66
N SER A 320 -23.43 -26.11 -18.59
CA SER A 320 -23.09 -26.01 -20.01
C SER A 320 -22.19 -24.81 -20.32
N TRP A 321 -21.55 -24.81 -21.48
CA TRP A 321 -20.70 -23.72 -21.95
C TRP A 321 -21.42 -22.80 -22.94
N SER A 322 -21.04 -21.52 -22.97
CA SER A 322 -21.50 -20.58 -24.00
C SER A 322 -20.82 -20.86 -25.34
N ALA A 323 -21.44 -20.39 -26.43
CA ALA A 323 -20.73 -20.27 -27.69
C ALA A 323 -19.48 -19.37 -27.51
N PRO A 324 -18.41 -19.60 -28.27
CA PRO A 324 -17.24 -18.73 -28.25
C PRO A 324 -17.59 -17.35 -28.79
N HIS A 325 -17.24 -16.31 -28.04
CA HIS A 325 -17.39 -14.91 -28.45
C HIS A 325 -16.02 -14.30 -28.76
N ILE A 326 -15.94 -13.59 -29.88
CA ILE A 326 -14.72 -12.93 -30.35
C ILE A 326 -14.62 -11.55 -29.70
N TYR A 327 -13.54 -11.30 -28.96
CA TYR A 327 -13.26 -10.00 -28.34
C TYR A 327 -12.15 -9.23 -29.06
N MET A 328 -11.16 -9.91 -29.65
CA MET A 328 -10.14 -9.26 -30.49
C MET A 328 -10.05 -9.97 -31.84
N ASP A 329 -9.84 -9.19 -32.88
CA ASP A 329 -9.67 -9.66 -34.25
C ASP A 329 -8.65 -8.75 -34.93
N VAL A 330 -7.43 -9.27 -35.11
CA VAL A 330 -6.28 -8.50 -35.60
C VAL A 330 -5.60 -9.27 -36.71
N THR A 331 -5.38 -8.62 -37.85
CA THR A 331 -4.58 -9.19 -38.95
C THR A 331 -3.20 -8.55 -38.94
N THR A 332 -2.15 -9.37 -38.93
CA THR A 332 -0.75 -8.95 -38.79
C THR A 332 0.17 -9.90 -39.55
N PRO A 333 1.38 -9.50 -39.98
CA PRO A 333 2.38 -10.44 -40.49
C PRO A 333 2.68 -11.55 -39.46
N ASN A 334 2.87 -12.80 -39.92
CA ASN A 334 3.23 -13.91 -39.02
C ASN A 334 4.57 -13.70 -38.30
N VAL A 335 5.52 -13.06 -39.01
CA VAL A 335 6.83 -12.72 -38.47
C VAL A 335 6.92 -11.21 -38.33
N VAL A 336 7.06 -10.73 -37.09
CA VAL A 336 7.19 -9.32 -36.77
C VAL A 336 8.64 -9.06 -36.34
N THR A 337 9.30 -8.09 -36.99
CA THR A 337 10.67 -7.68 -36.62
C THR A 337 10.65 -6.25 -36.08
N ARG A 338 11.01 -6.08 -34.80
CA ARG A 338 11.07 -4.77 -34.11
C ARG A 338 12.31 -4.72 -33.23
N ALA A 339 12.98 -3.57 -33.18
CA ALA A 339 14.20 -3.36 -32.39
C ALA A 339 15.29 -4.46 -32.55
N GLY A 340 15.44 -5.01 -33.76
CA GLY A 340 16.41 -6.08 -34.06
C GLY A 340 15.99 -7.49 -33.62
N LYS A 341 14.78 -7.68 -33.10
CA LYS A 341 14.23 -8.98 -32.68
C LYS A 341 13.12 -9.41 -33.63
N ALA A 342 13.31 -10.56 -34.29
CA ALA A 342 12.27 -11.22 -35.07
C ALA A 342 11.47 -12.18 -34.17
N VAL A 343 10.15 -12.07 -34.22
CA VAL A 343 9.21 -12.85 -33.40
C VAL A 343 8.23 -13.56 -34.32
N ASN A 344 8.05 -14.86 -34.12
CA ASN A 344 7.10 -15.66 -34.90
C ASN A 344 5.83 -15.86 -34.06
N LEU A 345 4.71 -15.27 -34.49
CA LEU A 345 3.47 -15.27 -33.71
C LEU A 345 2.88 -16.67 -33.52
N GLU A 346 3.14 -17.61 -34.43
CA GLU A 346 2.72 -19.01 -34.27
C GLU A 346 3.41 -19.71 -33.09
N ASN A 347 4.67 -19.34 -32.83
CA ASN A 347 5.51 -19.99 -31.83
C ASN A 347 5.74 -19.17 -30.56
N ASP A 348 5.53 -17.86 -30.60
CA ASP A 348 5.91 -16.95 -29.52
C ASP A 348 4.72 -16.19 -28.92
N LEU A 349 3.54 -16.25 -29.53
CA LEU A 349 2.36 -15.54 -29.03
C LEU A 349 1.87 -16.12 -27.70
N ASN A 350 1.66 -15.23 -26.73
CA ASN A 350 1.09 -15.54 -25.44
C ASN A 350 -0.13 -14.64 -25.17
N SER A 351 -0.93 -15.03 -24.18
CA SER A 351 -2.16 -14.33 -23.80
C SER A 351 -2.18 -14.00 -22.31
N ILE A 352 -2.87 -12.92 -21.97
CA ILE A 352 -3.27 -12.53 -20.62
C ILE A 352 -4.79 -12.49 -20.58
N ALA A 353 -5.39 -13.08 -19.55
CA ALA A 353 -6.80 -12.99 -19.23
C ALA A 353 -6.95 -12.96 -17.70
N ILE A 354 -7.15 -11.78 -17.13
CA ILE A 354 -7.15 -11.57 -15.67
C ILE A 354 -8.29 -10.66 -15.25
N PHE A 355 -8.90 -10.97 -14.12
CA PHE A 355 -9.89 -10.07 -13.53
C PHE A 355 -9.18 -8.92 -12.80
N ASP A 356 -9.35 -7.71 -13.30
CA ASP A 356 -8.80 -6.49 -12.69
C ASP A 356 -9.88 -5.82 -11.83
N VAL A 357 -9.81 -6.08 -10.52
CA VAL A 357 -10.76 -5.51 -9.53
C VAL A 357 -10.52 -4.03 -9.26
N SER A 358 -9.34 -3.53 -9.63
CA SER A 358 -9.03 -2.11 -9.47
C SER A 358 -9.50 -1.26 -10.65
N ALA A 359 -10.10 -1.87 -11.66
CA ALA A 359 -10.59 -1.16 -12.82
C ALA A 359 -11.88 -0.42 -12.46
N SER A 360 -12.09 0.73 -13.08
CA SER A 360 -13.30 1.53 -12.90
C SER A 360 -13.94 1.78 -14.26
N PRO A 361 -14.91 0.94 -14.67
CA PRO A 361 -15.52 -0.16 -13.92
C PRO A 361 -14.64 -1.42 -13.83
N GLU A 362 -14.89 -2.25 -12.81
CA GLU A 362 -14.24 -3.56 -12.64
C GLU A 362 -14.41 -4.37 -13.94
N SER A 363 -13.30 -4.87 -14.48
CA SER A 363 -13.29 -5.44 -15.82
C SER A 363 -12.31 -6.61 -15.95
N LEU A 364 -12.60 -7.47 -16.92
CA LEU A 364 -11.68 -8.50 -17.39
C LEU A 364 -10.69 -7.84 -18.35
N PHE A 365 -9.42 -7.82 -17.96
CA PHE A 365 -8.32 -7.36 -18.82
C PHE A 365 -7.83 -8.53 -19.67
N ILE A 366 -7.78 -8.32 -20.98
CA ILE A 366 -7.24 -9.28 -21.95
C ILE A 366 -6.12 -8.66 -22.76
N ALA A 367 -5.10 -9.48 -23.06
CA ALA A 367 -4.01 -9.08 -23.94
C ALA A 367 -3.49 -10.25 -24.77
N MET A 368 -3.04 -9.94 -25.98
CA MET A 368 -2.18 -10.79 -26.81
C MET A 368 -0.81 -10.14 -26.89
N TYR A 369 0.25 -10.87 -26.61
CA TYR A 369 1.60 -10.29 -26.61
C TYR A 369 2.65 -11.27 -27.13
N ALA A 370 3.71 -10.71 -27.71
CA ALA A 370 4.91 -11.46 -28.09
C ALA A 370 6.14 -10.55 -28.12
N GLY A 371 7.31 -11.14 -27.88
CA GLY A 371 8.59 -10.45 -28.03
C GLY A 371 8.97 -9.52 -26.88
N GLU A 372 8.36 -9.67 -25.71
CA GLU A 372 8.57 -8.81 -24.54
C GLU A 372 10.05 -8.72 -24.09
N THR A 373 10.47 -7.52 -23.69
CA THR A 373 11.77 -7.25 -23.06
C THR A 373 11.65 -6.20 -21.96
N LEU A 374 12.56 -6.25 -20.99
CA LEU A 374 12.58 -5.38 -19.82
C LEU A 374 14.00 -4.90 -19.55
N ALA A 375 14.18 -3.61 -19.23
CA ALA A 375 15.46 -3.10 -18.78
C ALA A 375 15.77 -3.63 -17.35
N PRO A 376 17.02 -3.98 -17.04
CA PRO A 376 17.40 -4.42 -15.69
C PRO A 376 17.03 -3.36 -14.63
N GLY A 377 16.37 -3.79 -13.55
CA GLY A 377 16.00 -2.93 -12.42
C GLY A 377 14.62 -2.26 -12.51
N ASP A 378 13.87 -2.44 -13.60
CA ASP A 378 12.50 -1.94 -13.71
C ASP A 378 11.52 -2.73 -12.81
N THR A 379 10.84 -2.01 -11.93
CA THR A 379 9.88 -2.54 -10.95
C THR A 379 8.42 -2.23 -11.29
N ASP A 380 8.13 -1.41 -12.30
CA ASP A 380 6.78 -0.98 -12.62
C ASP A 380 6.38 -1.14 -14.10
N GLY A 381 7.29 -1.65 -14.92
CA GLY A 381 7.05 -1.89 -16.34
C GLY A 381 7.13 -0.63 -17.19
N SER A 382 7.58 0.50 -16.64
CA SER A 382 7.75 1.77 -17.35
C SER A 382 8.79 1.72 -18.48
N THR A 383 9.64 0.68 -18.51
CA THR A 383 10.61 0.43 -19.57
C THR A 383 10.29 -0.82 -20.40
N SER A 384 9.18 -1.51 -20.10
CA SER A 384 8.75 -2.70 -20.85
C SER A 384 8.46 -2.39 -22.31
N THR A 385 8.96 -3.24 -23.21
CA THR A 385 8.74 -3.14 -24.65
C THR A 385 8.20 -4.46 -25.19
N TYR A 386 7.41 -4.40 -26.26
CA TYR A 386 6.70 -5.53 -26.85
C TYR A 386 6.73 -5.42 -28.37
N ALA A 387 7.22 -6.46 -29.05
CA ALA A 387 7.20 -6.51 -30.52
C ALA A 387 5.77 -6.59 -31.08
N PHE A 388 4.88 -7.25 -30.33
CA PHE A 388 3.44 -7.26 -30.54
C PHE A 388 2.74 -7.17 -29.18
N LEU A 389 1.78 -6.25 -29.03
CA LEU A 389 0.91 -6.12 -27.87
C LEU A 389 -0.43 -5.55 -28.29
N HIS A 390 -1.51 -6.29 -28.08
CA HIS A 390 -2.88 -5.83 -28.31
C HIS A 390 -3.71 -6.08 -27.05
N THR A 391 -4.40 -5.06 -26.53
CA THR A 391 -5.07 -5.13 -25.22
C THR A 391 -6.48 -4.55 -25.24
N ALA A 392 -7.35 -5.04 -24.34
CA ALA A 392 -8.68 -4.51 -24.14
C ALA A 392 -9.21 -4.83 -22.74
N PHE A 393 -10.17 -4.02 -22.28
CA PHE A 393 -10.98 -4.29 -21.09
C PHE A 393 -12.38 -4.74 -21.50
N ILE A 394 -12.93 -5.69 -20.76
CA ILE A 394 -14.30 -6.17 -20.91
C ILE A 394 -15.05 -5.92 -19.59
N ASP A 395 -16.06 -5.06 -19.62
CA ASP A 395 -16.85 -4.76 -18.41
C ASP A 395 -17.79 -5.92 -18.02
N LYS A 396 -18.49 -5.80 -16.88
CA LYS A 396 -19.47 -6.80 -16.41
C LYS A 396 -20.68 -6.99 -17.35
N ASN A 397 -20.91 -6.04 -18.26
CA ASN A 397 -21.96 -6.09 -19.28
C ASN A 397 -21.42 -6.63 -20.62
N PHE A 398 -20.19 -7.14 -20.66
CA PHE A 398 -19.51 -7.64 -21.85
C PHE A 398 -19.21 -6.58 -22.92
N ASN A 399 -19.26 -5.29 -22.56
CA ASN A 399 -18.81 -4.23 -23.46
C ASN A 399 -17.30 -4.21 -23.52
N LYS A 400 -16.77 -4.10 -24.74
CA LYS A 400 -15.33 -4.05 -25.00
C LYS A 400 -14.84 -2.61 -25.13
N THR A 401 -13.79 -2.28 -24.40
CA THR A 401 -13.04 -1.04 -24.54
C THR A 401 -11.59 -1.36 -24.93
N PRO A 402 -11.14 -1.00 -26.15
CA PRO A 402 -9.74 -1.12 -26.52
C PRO A 402 -8.84 -0.35 -25.56
N ALA A 403 -7.66 -0.90 -25.25
CA ALA A 403 -6.70 -0.28 -24.36
C ALA A 403 -5.32 -0.16 -25.03
N PHE A 404 -4.41 0.58 -24.38
CA PHE A 404 -3.04 0.81 -24.88
C PHE A 404 -2.31 -0.51 -25.21
N PRO A 405 -1.51 -0.61 -26.29
CA PRO A 405 -1.17 0.42 -27.28
C PRO A 405 -2.10 0.43 -28.49
N VAL A 406 -2.30 1.61 -29.11
CA VAL A 406 -3.08 1.71 -30.36
C VAL A 406 -2.29 1.13 -31.54
N ALA A 407 -0.96 1.28 -31.53
CA ALA A 407 -0.10 0.83 -32.61
C ALA A 407 0.14 -0.70 -32.66
N ASN A 408 -0.38 -1.47 -31.69
CA ASN A 408 -0.16 -2.91 -31.50
C ASN A 408 1.29 -3.32 -31.16
N TYR A 409 2.15 -2.37 -30.76
CA TYR A 409 3.52 -2.62 -30.28
C TYR A 409 3.93 -1.54 -29.26
N VAL A 410 5.02 -1.78 -28.53
CA VAL A 410 5.60 -0.82 -27.56
C VAL A 410 7.11 -0.79 -27.71
N ASP A 411 7.68 0.37 -28.08
CA ASP A 411 9.12 0.58 -28.20
C ASP A 411 9.72 1.29 -26.96
N ALA A 412 11.06 1.26 -26.82
CA ALA A 412 11.79 1.76 -25.64
C ALA A 412 11.74 3.28 -25.44
N VAL A 413 11.34 4.03 -26.48
CA VAL A 413 11.25 5.48 -26.48
C VAL A 413 9.78 5.85 -26.38
N SER A 414 9.39 6.61 -25.35
CA SER A 414 8.02 7.13 -25.24
C SER A 414 7.82 8.19 -26.32
N ASP A 415 7.46 7.76 -27.54
CA ASP A 415 6.81 8.68 -28.46
C ASP A 415 5.49 9.08 -27.82
N LYS A 416 5.44 10.36 -27.41
CA LYS A 416 4.32 11.02 -26.72
C LYS A 416 2.98 10.95 -27.49
N ALA A 417 2.95 10.34 -28.67
CA ALA A 417 1.79 10.26 -29.54
C ALA A 417 0.79 9.13 -29.16
N ASP A 418 1.22 8.08 -28.44
CA ASP A 418 0.37 6.93 -28.08
C ASP A 418 0.09 6.85 -26.56
N LEU A 419 -0.03 8.01 -25.90
CA LEU A 419 -0.33 8.13 -24.46
C LEU A 419 -1.85 8.06 -24.21
N GLY A 420 -2.42 6.86 -24.32
CA GLY A 420 -3.73 6.61 -23.70
C GLY A 420 -3.64 6.80 -22.18
N PRO A 421 -4.66 7.37 -21.50
CA PRO A 421 -4.65 7.58 -20.05
C PRO A 421 -4.37 6.28 -19.25
N GLU A 422 -4.77 5.13 -19.80
CA GLU A 422 -4.58 3.82 -19.16
C GLU A 422 -3.17 3.22 -19.33
N GLN A 423 -2.25 3.90 -20.03
CA GLN A 423 -0.93 3.33 -20.34
C GLN A 423 -0.15 2.87 -19.10
N PRO A 424 0.01 3.66 -18.01
CA PRO A 424 0.81 3.24 -16.86
C PRO A 424 0.24 1.98 -16.19
N ARG A 425 -1.10 1.90 -16.13
CA ARG A 425 -1.82 0.74 -15.60
C ARG A 425 -1.61 -0.49 -16.48
N VAL A 426 -1.87 -0.38 -17.78
CA VAL A 426 -1.73 -1.49 -18.72
C VAL A 426 -0.29 -2.01 -18.74
N ARG A 427 0.70 -1.12 -18.75
CA ARG A 427 2.12 -1.51 -18.70
C ARG A 427 2.48 -2.21 -17.40
N LYS A 428 1.99 -1.75 -16.24
CA LYS A 428 2.20 -2.43 -14.96
C LYS A 428 1.58 -3.83 -14.95
N THR A 429 0.35 -3.96 -15.46
CA THR A 429 -0.34 -5.26 -15.58
C THR A 429 0.40 -6.20 -16.54
N CYS A 430 0.75 -5.73 -17.73
CA CYS A 430 1.53 -6.51 -18.70
C CYS A 430 2.91 -6.88 -18.13
N TRP A 431 3.58 -5.99 -17.40
CA TRP A 431 4.83 -6.31 -16.74
C TRP A 431 4.67 -7.40 -15.68
N ALA A 432 3.63 -7.33 -14.85
CA ALA A 432 3.36 -8.32 -13.82
C ALA A 432 3.14 -9.72 -14.40
N PHE A 433 2.39 -9.84 -15.50
CA PHE A 433 2.00 -11.14 -16.07
C PHE A 433 2.89 -11.64 -17.22
N ALA A 434 3.32 -10.77 -18.13
CA ALA A 434 4.13 -11.15 -19.30
C ALA A 434 5.63 -11.29 -18.98
N LEU A 435 6.13 -10.54 -17.99
CA LEU A 435 7.55 -10.50 -17.65
C LEU A 435 7.81 -11.18 -16.30
N LYS A 436 7.22 -10.66 -15.20
CA LYS A 436 7.49 -11.16 -13.85
C LYS A 436 6.92 -12.57 -13.59
N ASN A 437 5.71 -12.84 -14.08
CA ASN A 437 5.02 -14.12 -13.94
C ASN A 437 5.01 -14.95 -15.24
N LYS A 438 6.01 -14.77 -16.11
CA LYS A 438 6.08 -15.52 -17.37
C LYS A 438 6.16 -17.03 -17.10
N GLY A 439 5.12 -17.76 -17.52
CA GLY A 439 5.01 -19.20 -17.30
C GLY A 439 4.41 -19.62 -15.94
N ASN A 440 4.09 -18.67 -15.07
CA ASN A 440 3.36 -18.91 -13.83
C ASN A 440 1.84 -18.82 -14.07
N PHE A 441 1.06 -19.17 -13.06
CA PHE A 441 -0.39 -18.97 -13.11
C PHE A 441 -0.75 -17.49 -13.18
N GLN A 442 -1.82 -17.19 -13.90
CA GLN A 442 -2.45 -15.89 -13.85
C GLN A 442 -3.37 -15.83 -12.62
N PHE A 443 -3.68 -14.64 -12.15
CA PHE A 443 -4.44 -14.49 -10.92
C PHE A 443 -5.22 -13.17 -10.93
N THR A 444 -6.20 -13.07 -10.03
CA THR A 444 -6.97 -11.85 -9.83
C THR A 444 -6.03 -10.71 -9.46
N TRP A 445 -6.16 -9.59 -10.15
CA TRP A 445 -5.21 -8.49 -10.09
C TRP A 445 -5.84 -7.24 -9.47
N SER A 446 -5.12 -6.67 -8.49
CA SER A 446 -5.57 -5.51 -7.74
C SER A 446 -4.43 -4.49 -7.67
N LEU A 447 -4.63 -3.34 -8.30
CA LEU A 447 -3.72 -2.21 -8.20
C LEU A 447 -4.33 -1.09 -7.36
N TYR A 448 -3.52 -0.50 -6.51
CA TYR A 448 -3.85 0.65 -5.69
C TYR A 448 -2.81 1.73 -5.93
N ILE A 449 -3.27 2.98 -5.95
CA ILE A 449 -2.36 4.11 -5.96
C ILE A 449 -1.89 4.31 -4.53
N ARG A 450 -0.57 4.35 -4.31
CA ARG A 450 0.03 4.65 -3.00
C ARG A 450 1.09 5.74 -3.11
N LEU A 451 1.38 6.37 -1.98
CA LEU A 451 2.52 7.28 -1.82
C LEU A 451 3.78 6.47 -1.48
N LYS A 452 4.87 6.72 -2.19
CA LYS A 452 6.21 6.33 -1.73
C LYS A 452 6.62 7.19 -0.53
N PRO A 453 7.54 6.72 0.33
CA PRO A 453 8.12 7.55 1.38
C PRO A 453 8.65 8.87 0.80
N SER A 454 8.17 9.98 1.33
CA SER A 454 8.62 11.33 0.95
C SER A 454 10.04 11.60 1.44
N LEU A 455 10.81 12.34 0.66
CA LEU A 455 12.16 12.77 1.00
C LEU A 455 12.20 14.30 1.09
N THR A 456 12.37 14.83 2.30
CA THR A 456 12.54 16.27 2.51
C THR A 456 14.01 16.65 2.55
N THR A 457 14.38 17.67 1.80
CA THR A 457 15.73 18.24 1.70
C THR A 457 15.73 19.71 2.09
N SER A 458 16.90 20.19 2.54
CA SER A 458 17.19 21.59 2.88
C SER A 458 18.17 22.18 1.86
N PRO A 459 17.70 22.58 0.67
CA PRO A 459 18.58 23.09 -0.38
C PRO A 459 18.99 24.55 -0.16
N ASN A 460 20.09 24.97 -0.79
CA ASN A 460 20.58 26.36 -0.85
C ASN A 460 20.79 27.03 0.53
N THR A 461 21.45 26.33 1.45
CA THR A 461 21.86 26.87 2.75
C THR A 461 22.60 28.20 2.60
N GLY A 462 22.21 29.21 3.37
CA GLY A 462 22.76 30.58 3.33
C GLY A 462 22.22 31.50 2.24
N ASP A 463 21.40 31.03 1.29
CA ASP A 463 20.70 31.92 0.34
C ASP A 463 19.47 32.52 1.03
N THR A 464 19.40 33.85 1.15
CA THR A 464 18.26 34.58 1.73
C THR A 464 16.87 34.14 1.22
N TRP A 465 16.77 33.68 -0.04
CA TRP A 465 15.51 33.21 -0.60
C TRP A 465 15.08 31.83 -0.06
N TRP A 466 16.02 31.01 0.40
CA TRP A 466 15.78 29.64 0.86
C TRP A 466 16.02 29.47 2.38
N ASP A 467 17.03 30.13 2.92
CA ASP A 467 17.55 29.98 4.27
C ASP A 467 17.98 31.33 4.87
N TYR A 468 16.99 32.18 5.12
CA TYR A 468 17.17 33.45 5.79
C TYR A 468 17.55 33.24 7.26
N GLN A 469 18.79 33.62 7.60
CA GLN A 469 19.37 33.48 8.94
C GLN A 469 19.42 32.04 9.48
N ASP A 470 19.70 31.06 8.61
CA ASP A 470 19.91 29.65 8.98
C ASP A 470 18.72 28.98 9.70
N HIS A 471 17.49 29.44 9.41
CA HIS A 471 16.27 28.96 10.04
C HIS A 471 15.60 27.76 9.35
N GLN A 472 16.18 27.22 8.27
CA GLN A 472 15.65 26.01 7.63
C GLN A 472 15.50 24.83 8.59
N GLU A 473 16.39 24.67 9.57
CA GLU A 473 16.29 23.57 10.56
C GLU A 473 15.03 23.62 11.43
N ALA A 474 14.42 24.80 11.59
CA ALA A 474 13.19 24.97 12.35
C ALA A 474 11.97 24.39 11.63
N ILE A 475 12.06 24.14 10.31
CA ILE A 475 10.97 23.56 9.51
C ILE A 475 10.96 22.04 9.68
N ALA A 476 9.80 21.47 10.01
CA ALA A 476 9.62 20.03 10.11
C ALA A 476 9.91 19.33 8.77
N GLN A 477 10.47 18.12 8.82
CA GLN A 477 10.48 17.25 7.65
C GLN A 477 9.06 16.73 7.40
N MET A 478 8.67 16.61 6.13
CA MET A 478 7.35 16.11 5.74
C MET A 478 7.35 14.57 5.75
N THR A 479 7.67 13.99 6.90
CA THR A 479 7.79 12.56 7.17
C THR A 479 7.08 12.22 8.50
N GLY A 480 6.86 10.93 8.78
CA GLY A 480 6.17 10.49 10.01
C GLY A 480 4.79 11.13 10.17
N THR A 481 4.56 11.84 11.28
CA THR A 481 3.30 12.53 11.58
C THR A 481 2.90 13.58 10.54
N TYR A 482 3.87 14.17 9.83
CA TYR A 482 3.68 15.19 8.80
C TYR A 482 3.76 14.65 7.37
N ALA A 483 3.89 13.33 7.19
CA ALA A 483 3.95 12.73 5.86
C ALA A 483 2.70 13.08 5.03
N PRO A 484 2.84 13.25 3.70
CA PRO A 484 1.69 13.45 2.81
C PRO A 484 0.68 12.32 2.98
N ARG A 485 -0.61 12.64 2.92
CA ARG A 485 -1.69 11.65 3.05
C ARG A 485 -2.52 11.62 1.78
N LEU A 486 -2.73 10.43 1.24
CA LEU A 486 -3.49 10.22 0.02
C LEU A 486 -4.97 10.03 0.34
N ASP A 487 -5.83 10.72 -0.40
CA ASP A 487 -7.27 10.49 -0.45
C ASP A 487 -7.64 10.09 -1.89
N LEU A 488 -7.90 8.79 -2.07
CA LEU A 488 -8.20 8.19 -3.36
C LEU A 488 -9.61 8.52 -3.86
N GLU A 489 -10.57 8.74 -2.95
CA GLU A 489 -11.95 9.01 -3.33
C GLU A 489 -12.04 10.36 -4.04
N ASN A 490 -11.43 11.38 -3.44
CA ASN A 490 -11.41 12.74 -3.97
C ASN A 490 -10.24 13.02 -4.92
N ALA A 491 -9.36 12.05 -5.16
CA ALA A 491 -8.13 12.21 -5.95
C ALA A 491 -7.24 13.35 -5.43
N THR A 492 -7.03 13.40 -4.12
CA THR A 492 -6.26 14.47 -3.48
C THR A 492 -5.10 13.98 -2.60
N ILE A 493 -4.10 14.84 -2.41
CA ILE A 493 -2.99 14.64 -1.49
C ILE A 493 -3.00 15.77 -0.47
N LYS A 494 -3.14 15.42 0.80
CA LYS A 494 -3.04 16.34 1.93
C LYS A 494 -1.57 16.51 2.32
N LEU A 495 -1.09 17.74 2.23
CA LEU A 495 0.26 18.16 2.55
C LEU A 495 0.28 18.83 3.93
N SER A 496 1.35 18.65 4.69
CA SER A 496 1.51 19.24 6.03
C SER A 496 2.90 19.86 6.16
N THR A 497 2.94 21.07 6.69
CA THR A 497 4.17 21.74 7.11
C THR A 497 4.03 22.14 8.57
N ALA A 498 5.12 22.13 9.32
CA ALA A 498 5.12 22.57 10.71
C ALA A 498 6.46 23.22 11.04
N ILE A 499 6.48 24.03 12.09
CA ILE A 499 7.73 24.44 12.73
C ILE A 499 7.95 23.61 14.00
N THR A 500 9.17 23.13 14.20
CA THR A 500 9.58 22.31 15.35
C THR A 500 10.30 23.11 16.42
N LYS A 501 10.73 24.32 16.09
CA LYS A 501 11.37 25.28 17.00
C LYS A 501 10.81 26.67 16.71
N ASP A 502 10.76 27.51 17.72
CA ASP A 502 10.36 28.91 17.54
C ASP A 502 11.33 29.60 16.59
N ILE A 503 10.78 30.36 15.64
CA ILE A 503 11.55 31.16 14.70
C ILE A 503 11.69 32.55 15.31
N LEU A 504 12.84 32.81 15.93
CA LEU A 504 13.17 34.08 16.59
C LEU A 504 14.05 34.92 15.66
N ILE A 505 13.44 35.54 14.66
CA ILE A 505 14.15 36.46 13.78
C ILE A 505 14.25 37.81 14.46
N LYS A 506 15.48 38.27 14.68
CA LYS A 506 15.77 39.52 15.35
C LYS A 506 15.38 40.68 14.45
N GLY A 507 14.32 41.41 14.80
CA GLY A 507 14.09 42.74 14.23
C GLY A 507 15.21 43.69 14.67
N THR A 508 15.65 44.57 13.78
CA THR A 508 16.64 45.60 14.08
C THR A 508 15.98 46.93 14.40
N THR A 509 16.54 47.62 15.38
CA THR A 509 16.19 48.98 15.73
C THR A 509 17.37 49.88 15.37
N LYS A 510 17.15 50.86 14.50
CA LYS A 510 18.15 51.89 14.18
C LYS A 510 17.76 53.21 14.84
N THR A 511 18.64 53.70 15.72
CA THR A 511 18.50 55.00 16.39
C THR A 511 19.66 55.89 16.00
N THR A 512 19.36 57.11 15.52
CA THR A 512 20.38 58.10 15.17
C THR A 512 20.40 59.21 16.21
N LEU A 513 21.54 59.44 16.86
CA LEU A 513 21.74 60.54 17.81
C LEU A 513 22.72 61.53 17.21
N VAL A 514 22.30 62.77 17.06
CA VAL A 514 23.13 63.87 16.57
C VAL A 514 23.34 64.86 17.71
N LEU A 515 24.61 65.05 18.10
CA LEU A 515 25.02 66.02 19.11
C LEU A 515 25.76 67.17 18.42
N THR A 516 25.22 68.38 18.53
CA THR A 516 25.74 69.55 17.80
C THR A 516 26.26 70.64 18.75
N GLU A 517 27.52 71.01 18.55
CA GLU A 517 28.22 72.14 19.16
C GLU A 517 28.56 73.19 18.07
N PRO A 518 28.84 74.46 18.42
CA PRO A 518 29.19 75.49 17.44
C PRO A 518 30.35 75.15 16.50
N ALA A 519 31.26 74.25 16.90
CA ALA A 519 32.46 73.86 16.14
C ALA A 519 32.54 72.36 15.80
N SER A 520 31.51 71.57 16.13
CA SER A 520 31.50 70.13 15.84
C SER A 520 30.11 69.50 15.84
N GLN A 521 29.91 68.50 14.97
CA GLN A 521 28.73 67.65 14.94
C GLN A 521 29.15 66.19 15.12
N TRP A 522 28.54 65.50 16.08
CA TRP A 522 28.80 64.10 16.40
C TRP A 522 27.54 63.31 16.07
N THR A 523 27.62 62.44 15.07
CA THR A 523 26.51 61.61 14.61
C THR A 523 26.77 60.18 15.01
N PHE A 524 25.91 59.64 15.87
CA PHE A 524 25.94 58.25 16.29
C PHE A 524 24.80 57.49 15.60
N GLU A 525 25.13 56.39 14.96
CA GLU A 525 24.16 55.41 14.46
C GLU A 525 24.25 54.16 15.34
N PHE A 526 23.19 53.90 16.11
CA PHE A 526 23.09 52.72 16.94
C PHE A 526 22.13 51.72 16.31
N ILE A 527 22.61 50.49 16.09
CA ILE A 527 21.79 49.38 15.63
C ILE A 527 21.70 48.37 16.78
N THR A 528 20.50 48.18 17.33
CA THR A 528 20.22 47.23 18.42
C THR A 528 19.19 46.20 17.99
N THR A 529 19.10 45.07 18.71
CA THR A 529 18.00 44.10 18.56
C THR A 529 17.35 43.87 19.94
N PRO A 530 16.05 43.58 20.01
CA PRO A 530 15.33 43.44 21.29
C PRO A 530 15.86 42.36 22.22
N TYR A 531 16.67 41.42 21.72
CA TYR A 531 17.10 40.22 22.44
C TYR A 531 18.63 40.09 22.60
N ASP A 532 19.43 41.01 22.04
CA ASP A 532 20.88 41.08 22.28
C ASP A 532 21.20 42.01 23.45
N LEU A 533 20.79 41.59 24.64
CA LEU A 533 21.18 42.24 25.89
C LEU A 533 22.49 41.64 26.43
N ASP A 534 23.30 42.47 27.08
CA ASP A 534 24.46 42.05 27.85
C ASP A 534 24.04 41.17 29.05
N LEU A 535 24.99 40.48 29.67
CA LEU A 535 24.72 39.55 30.80
C LEU A 535 23.97 40.19 31.97
N ASP A 536 24.08 41.51 32.14
CA ASP A 536 23.41 42.28 33.19
C ASP A 536 21.99 42.75 32.80
N GLN A 537 21.55 42.44 31.58
CA GLN A 537 20.28 42.87 30.96
C GLN A 537 20.06 44.40 30.95
N ASN A 538 21.10 45.20 31.19
CA ASN A 538 21.00 46.66 31.33
C ASN A 538 21.62 47.42 30.14
N SER A 539 22.24 46.70 29.20
CA SER A 539 22.78 47.27 27.97
C SER A 539 22.47 46.37 26.77
N PHE A 540 22.18 46.99 25.63
CA PHE A 540 22.14 46.32 24.32
C PHE A 540 23.56 46.16 23.76
N ILE A 541 23.81 45.04 23.10
CA ILE A 541 25.02 44.82 22.31
C ILE A 541 24.77 45.41 20.91
N LEU A 542 25.61 46.38 20.53
CA LEU A 542 25.53 47.08 19.25
C LEU A 542 25.89 46.14 18.11
N GLN A 543 25.00 46.08 17.11
CA GLN A 543 25.19 45.26 15.92
C GLN A 543 26.22 45.90 14.98
N ASN A 544 26.80 45.07 14.12
CA ASN A 544 27.76 45.52 13.12
C ASN A 544 27.11 46.56 12.19
N GLY A 545 27.83 47.64 11.89
CA GLY A 545 27.28 48.82 11.18
C GLY A 545 26.92 50.00 12.10
N SER A 546 26.83 49.78 13.42
CA SER A 546 26.76 50.88 14.39
C SER A 546 28.05 51.71 14.34
N ASN A 547 27.94 53.03 14.24
CA ASN A 547 29.09 53.91 14.00
C ASN A 547 28.96 55.27 14.71
N LEU A 548 30.10 55.93 14.89
CA LEU A 548 30.19 57.34 15.28
C LEU A 548 30.94 58.07 14.17
N LYS A 549 30.35 59.15 13.67
CA LYS A 549 30.98 60.12 12.79
C LYS A 549 31.14 61.48 13.46
N ILE A 550 32.33 62.05 13.43
CA ILE A 550 32.62 63.38 13.99
C ILE A 550 33.03 64.31 12.85
N GLU A 551 32.25 65.37 12.66
CA GLU A 551 32.53 66.45 11.73
C GLU A 551 32.92 67.69 12.55
N SER A 552 34.19 68.11 12.52
CA SER A 552 34.66 69.24 13.31
C SER A 552 35.75 70.05 12.61
N THR A 553 35.82 71.34 12.96
CA THR A 553 36.93 72.24 12.60
C THR A 553 38.14 72.11 13.54
N GLY A 554 38.03 71.34 14.63
CA GLY A 554 39.08 71.10 15.63
C GLY A 554 39.40 69.60 15.79
N GLY A 555 40.55 69.28 16.39
CA GLY A 555 40.96 67.89 16.65
C GLY A 555 40.62 67.45 18.08
N TYR A 556 39.68 66.53 18.23
CA TYR A 556 39.33 65.90 19.51
C TYR A 556 40.14 64.64 19.77
N TRP A 557 40.47 64.36 21.03
CA TRP A 557 41.09 63.11 21.45
C TRP A 557 40.80 62.86 22.93
N GLY A 558 40.81 61.59 23.34
CA GLY A 558 40.50 61.20 24.72
C GLY A 558 39.56 60.01 24.78
N ASP A 559 39.25 59.57 25.99
CA ASP A 559 38.30 58.49 26.22
C ASP A 559 36.88 59.07 26.31
N LEU A 560 36.01 58.64 25.40
CA LEU A 560 34.67 59.17 25.19
C LEU A 560 33.70 58.65 26.25
N SER A 561 33.17 59.55 27.06
CA SER A 561 32.01 59.34 27.93
C SER A 561 30.84 60.22 27.49
N LEU A 562 29.64 59.63 27.41
CA LEU A 562 28.43 60.31 26.97
C LEU A 562 27.35 60.22 28.04
N ASN A 563 26.68 61.34 28.31
CA ASN A 563 25.52 61.41 29.18
C ASN A 563 24.34 62.06 28.46
N LEU A 564 23.13 61.54 28.70
CA LEU A 564 21.86 62.15 28.34
C LEU A 564 21.09 62.46 29.62
N TYR A 565 20.67 63.71 29.78
CA TYR A 565 19.90 64.15 30.94
C TYR A 565 18.41 64.24 30.58
N SER A 566 17.57 63.56 31.36
CA SER A 566 16.12 63.58 31.20
C SER A 566 15.55 64.93 31.67
N ALA A 567 14.52 65.44 30.99
CA ALA A 567 13.69 66.56 31.46
C ALA A 567 12.48 66.08 32.30
N VAL A 568 12.26 64.76 32.37
CA VAL A 568 11.10 64.13 33.00
C VAL A 568 11.55 63.38 34.25
N ASP A 569 11.09 63.80 35.44
CA ASP A 569 11.51 63.22 36.73
C ASP A 569 11.25 61.71 36.86
N ALA A 570 10.24 61.19 36.16
CA ALA A 570 9.90 59.77 36.15
C ALA A 570 10.85 58.91 35.29
N LEU A 571 11.70 59.53 34.46
CA LEU A 571 12.65 58.85 33.57
C LEU A 571 14.08 59.18 34.00
N PRO A 572 14.90 58.19 34.42
CA PRO A 572 16.26 58.46 34.90
C PRO A 572 17.17 58.92 33.76
N SER A 573 18.04 59.89 34.04
CA SER A 573 19.12 60.28 33.13
C SER A 573 20.09 59.11 32.89
N SER A 574 20.65 59.00 31.70
CA SER A 574 21.55 57.90 31.34
C SER A 574 22.98 58.41 31.20
N THR A 575 23.84 58.05 32.15
CA THR A 575 25.26 58.46 32.20
C THR A 575 26.20 57.37 31.72
N ALA A 576 27.32 57.77 31.10
CA ALA A 576 28.31 56.89 30.49
C ALA A 576 27.65 55.74 29.70
N PHE A 577 26.68 56.11 28.87
CA PHE A 577 25.71 55.16 28.32
C PHE A 577 26.25 54.32 27.16
N LEU A 578 27.45 54.65 26.65
CA LEU A 578 28.13 53.96 25.58
C LEU A 578 29.49 53.42 26.05
N ARG A 579 29.73 52.13 25.87
CA ARG A 579 30.99 51.43 26.20
C ARG A 579 31.41 50.53 25.05
N ASN A 580 32.70 50.22 24.96
CA ASN A 580 33.21 49.24 24.01
C ASN A 580 32.96 47.79 24.49
N GLN A 581 33.31 46.80 23.65
CA GLN A 581 33.13 45.37 23.94
C GLN A 581 33.84 44.89 25.23
N HIS A 582 34.85 45.62 25.71
CA HIS A 582 35.59 45.34 26.95
C HIS A 582 35.08 46.15 28.15
N ASN A 583 33.88 46.74 28.04
CA ASN A 583 33.28 47.59 29.07
C ASN A 583 34.11 48.84 29.44
N SER A 584 34.96 49.30 28.51
CA SER A 584 35.77 50.51 28.64
C SER A 584 35.22 51.64 27.76
N TYR A 585 35.72 52.87 27.94
CA TYR A 585 35.36 53.99 27.06
C TYR A 585 35.91 53.79 25.63
N TYR A 586 35.27 54.40 24.64
CA TYR A 586 35.80 54.45 23.28
C TYR A 586 36.94 55.47 23.20
N ARG A 587 38.08 55.07 22.63
CA ARG A 587 39.22 55.97 22.44
C ARG A 587 39.03 56.81 21.17
N ILE A 588 38.93 58.12 21.34
CA ILE A 588 38.93 59.09 20.24
C ILE A 588 40.36 59.49 19.95
N GLU A 589 40.76 59.28 18.70
CA GLU A 589 42.07 59.66 18.18
C GLU A 589 42.00 60.99 17.42
N ARG A 590 43.09 61.76 17.51
CA ARG A 590 43.16 63.08 16.91
C ARG A 590 43.09 62.95 15.38
N TYR A 591 42.11 63.62 14.78
CA TYR A 591 41.85 63.67 13.32
C TYR A 591 41.16 62.45 12.69
N THR A 592 40.80 61.43 13.48
CA THR A 592 39.89 60.39 13.01
C THR A 592 38.48 60.98 12.90
N THR A 593 37.71 60.56 11.90
CA THR A 593 36.33 61.07 11.68
C THR A 593 35.27 60.00 11.87
N ASP A 594 35.63 58.72 11.84
CA ASP A 594 34.69 57.59 11.87
C ASP A 594 35.18 56.49 12.81
N TRP A 595 34.27 55.97 13.65
CA TRP A 595 34.54 54.89 14.59
C TRP A 595 33.49 53.80 14.49
N ASN A 596 33.93 52.54 14.47
CA ASN A 596 33.05 51.38 14.55
C ASN A 596 32.65 51.16 16.01
N LEU A 597 31.33 51.13 16.27
CA LEU A 597 30.75 50.88 17.58
C LEU A 597 30.21 49.45 17.73
N GLY A 598 30.27 48.64 16.67
CA GLY A 598 29.83 47.25 16.67
C GLY A 598 30.53 46.41 17.74
N GLY A 599 29.76 45.56 18.43
CA GLY A 599 30.20 44.82 19.61
C GLY A 599 30.25 45.65 20.90
N GLY A 600 30.04 46.97 20.82
CA GLY A 600 29.89 47.84 21.97
C GLY A 600 28.62 47.61 22.79
N LYS A 601 28.56 48.23 23.96
CA LYS A 601 27.42 48.18 24.87
C LYS A 601 26.74 49.55 24.94
N LEU A 602 25.44 49.58 24.72
CA LEU A 602 24.58 50.76 24.79
C LEU A 602 23.51 50.56 25.87
N LYS A 603 23.49 51.40 26.91
CA LYS A 603 22.54 51.24 28.02
C LYS A 603 21.08 51.28 27.57
N VAL A 604 20.25 50.39 28.12
CA VAL A 604 18.81 50.31 27.83
C VAL A 604 18.12 51.65 28.09
N GLY A 605 18.39 52.29 29.24
CA GLY A 605 17.81 53.60 29.58
C GLY A 605 18.19 54.73 28.62
N ALA A 606 19.34 54.67 27.93
CA ALA A 606 19.65 55.64 26.87
C ALA A 606 18.82 55.39 25.61
N VAL A 607 18.60 54.12 25.24
CA VAL A 607 17.73 53.76 24.11
C VAL A 607 16.30 54.18 24.38
N GLU A 608 15.78 53.98 25.58
CA GLU A 608 14.44 54.43 25.98
C GLU A 608 14.30 55.94 25.86
N LEU A 609 15.23 56.71 26.45
CA LEU A 609 15.25 58.17 26.35
C LEU A 609 15.32 58.64 24.89
N MET A 610 16.18 58.06 24.07
CA MET A 610 16.29 58.43 22.65
C MET A 610 15.02 58.06 21.87
N SER A 611 14.39 56.92 22.16
CA SER A 611 13.17 56.48 21.47
C SER A 611 11.99 57.41 21.76
N LEU A 612 11.86 57.86 23.02
CA LEU A 612 10.88 58.87 23.42
C LEU A 612 11.21 60.25 22.80
N ALA A 613 12.49 60.66 22.84
CA ALA A 613 12.95 61.93 22.29
C ALA A 613 12.80 62.04 20.76
N ALA A 614 12.79 60.91 20.04
CA ALA A 614 12.48 60.88 18.61
C ALA A 614 11.03 61.28 18.30
N THR A 615 10.11 61.13 19.27
CA THR A 615 8.70 61.55 19.15
C THR A 615 8.41 62.88 19.84
N ASP A 616 9.09 63.17 20.96
CA ASP A 616 8.95 64.39 21.75
C ASP A 616 10.35 64.94 22.11
N PRO A 617 10.87 65.92 21.36
CA PRO A 617 12.21 66.46 21.57
C PRO A 617 12.46 67.06 22.96
N GLU A 618 11.42 67.41 23.73
CA GLU A 618 11.57 68.01 25.07
C GLU A 618 11.98 66.99 26.15
N VAL A 619 11.93 65.68 25.87
CA VAL A 619 12.24 64.61 26.84
C VAL A 619 13.70 64.64 27.30
N ILE A 620 14.63 65.11 26.47
CA ILE A 620 16.06 65.25 26.81
C ILE A 620 16.36 66.72 27.07
N SER A 621 16.72 67.06 28.31
CA SER A 621 17.01 68.44 28.72
C SER A 621 18.39 68.93 28.28
N SER A 622 19.39 68.03 28.29
CA SER A 622 20.77 68.33 27.87
C SER A 622 21.57 67.05 27.62
N ALA A 623 22.71 67.17 26.94
CA ALA A 623 23.71 66.12 26.84
C ALA A 623 25.10 66.62 27.25
N LEU A 624 25.97 65.69 27.60
CA LEU A 624 27.37 65.94 27.89
C LEU A 624 28.24 64.94 27.13
N ILE A 625 29.20 65.47 26.37
CA ILE A 625 30.33 64.72 25.81
C ILE A 625 31.54 65.04 26.69
N ALA A 626 32.05 64.05 27.40
CA ALA A 626 33.27 64.18 28.20
C ALA A 626 34.40 63.38 27.54
N LEU A 627 35.50 64.06 27.21
CA LEU A 627 36.72 63.45 26.69
C LEU A 627 37.77 63.38 27.80
N ILE A 628 37.99 62.17 28.32
CA ILE A 628 38.86 61.93 29.46
C ILE A 628 40.31 61.74 28.96
N GLN A 629 41.22 62.57 29.46
CA GLN A 629 42.64 62.59 29.13
C GLN A 629 43.45 62.48 30.43
N GLY A 630 43.69 61.25 30.90
CA GLY A 630 44.34 61.03 32.19
C GLY A 630 43.46 61.52 33.34
N GLU A 631 43.94 62.49 34.13
CA GLU A 631 43.20 63.10 35.25
C GLU A 631 42.36 64.32 34.83
N THR A 632 42.45 64.77 33.58
CA THR A 632 41.69 65.92 33.06
C THR A 632 40.53 65.46 32.17
N SER A 633 39.35 66.08 32.32
CA SER A 633 38.20 65.89 31.43
C SER A 633 37.95 67.16 30.63
N TYR A 634 37.73 67.00 29.32
CA TYR A 634 37.28 68.08 28.45
C TYR A 634 35.80 67.86 28.11
N ASP A 635 34.96 68.76 28.62
CA ASP A 635 33.51 68.60 28.65
C ASP A 635 32.84 69.56 27.65
N LEU A 636 31.95 69.01 26.81
CA LEU A 636 31.13 69.72 25.83
C LEU A 636 29.65 69.50 26.14
N TYR A 637 28.82 70.50 25.93
CA TYR A 637 27.39 70.51 26.25
C TYR A 637 26.53 70.70 25.00
N PRO A 638 26.49 69.69 24.10
CA PRO A 638 25.88 69.83 22.80
C PRO A 638 24.36 69.94 22.89
N SER A 639 23.79 70.59 21.88
CA SER A 639 22.38 70.41 21.54
C SER A 639 22.12 68.99 21.05
N VAL A 640 20.98 68.41 21.43
CA VAL A 640 20.61 67.02 21.12
C VAL A 640 19.53 67.00 20.05
N HIS A 641 19.75 66.22 19.01
CA HIS A 641 18.72 65.86 18.04
C HIS A 641 18.70 64.34 17.87
N VAL A 642 17.56 63.71 18.10
CA VAL A 642 17.37 62.29 17.83
C VAL A 642 16.61 62.15 16.51
N GLY A 643 17.22 61.47 15.55
CA GLY A 643 16.60 61.18 14.26
C GLY A 643 15.48 60.13 14.39
N PRO A 644 14.73 59.88 13.29
CA PRO A 644 13.63 58.92 13.29
C PRO A 644 14.07 57.53 13.77
N HIS A 645 13.30 56.99 14.70
CA HIS A 645 13.49 55.65 15.26
C HIS A 645 12.84 54.62 14.33
N TYR A 646 13.66 53.78 13.70
CA TYR A 646 13.16 52.71 12.83
C TYR A 646 13.22 51.38 13.57
N ALA A 647 12.08 50.73 13.74
CA ALA A 647 11.99 49.36 14.24
C ALA A 647 11.44 48.46 13.12
N ASP A 648 12.26 47.52 12.66
CA ASP A 648 11.81 46.49 11.72
C ASP A 648 10.82 45.57 12.43
N THR A 649 9.53 45.81 12.18
CA THR A 649 8.48 44.90 12.60
C THR A 649 8.38 43.80 11.56
N LEU A 650 8.59 42.55 11.97
CA LEU A 650 8.53 41.40 11.09
C LEU A 650 7.17 40.71 11.18
N SER A 651 6.74 40.13 10.06
CA SER A 651 5.60 39.22 10.00
C SER A 651 5.97 37.95 9.26
N PHE A 652 5.37 36.85 9.68
CA PHE A 652 5.72 35.51 9.25
C PHE A 652 4.50 34.80 8.68
N ALA A 653 4.68 34.09 7.57
CA ALA A 653 3.60 33.31 6.97
C ALA A 653 4.11 31.90 6.62
N GLN A 654 3.45 30.88 7.17
CA GLN A 654 3.65 29.51 6.69
C GLN A 654 3.00 29.35 5.32
N TRP A 655 3.72 28.77 4.37
CA TRP A 655 3.26 28.67 2.99
C TRP A 655 3.77 27.42 2.28
N PHE A 656 3.10 27.13 1.17
CA PHE A 656 3.44 26.08 0.21
C PHE A 656 3.61 26.69 -1.18
N SER A 657 4.55 26.15 -1.93
CA SER A 657 4.82 26.46 -3.32
C SER A 657 5.35 25.22 -4.06
N TYR A 658 5.53 25.33 -5.36
CA TYR A 658 6.09 24.27 -6.19
C TYR A 658 6.94 24.86 -7.32
N PRO A 659 7.99 24.15 -7.79
CA PRO A 659 8.83 24.64 -8.89
C PRO A 659 8.07 24.62 -10.22
N LEU A 660 8.36 25.57 -11.09
CA LEU A 660 7.82 25.60 -12.46
C LEU A 660 8.46 24.52 -13.36
N ASP A 661 9.69 24.10 -13.07
CA ASP A 661 10.35 22.97 -13.73
C ASP A 661 10.85 21.97 -12.68
N MET A 662 10.22 20.79 -12.66
CA MET A 662 10.50 19.72 -11.70
C MET A 662 11.89 19.08 -11.89
N SER A 663 12.56 19.31 -13.02
CA SER A 663 13.94 18.84 -13.24
C SER A 663 14.99 19.69 -12.52
N VAL A 664 14.62 20.91 -12.09
CA VAL A 664 15.47 21.85 -11.35
C VAL A 664 14.71 22.40 -10.12
N PRO A 665 14.35 21.53 -9.15
CA PRO A 665 13.37 21.85 -8.11
C PRO A 665 13.82 22.90 -7.09
N HIS A 666 15.12 23.15 -7.00
CA HIS A 666 15.74 24.01 -5.98
C HIS A 666 16.13 25.40 -6.51
N ASN A 667 15.48 25.89 -7.56
CA ASN A 667 15.69 27.26 -8.05
C ASN A 667 14.64 28.23 -7.48
N ASN A 668 14.80 29.52 -7.77
CA ASN A 668 13.89 30.57 -7.29
C ASN A 668 12.63 30.71 -8.16
N SER A 669 12.49 29.91 -9.23
CA SER A 669 11.31 29.85 -10.10
C SER A 669 10.23 28.96 -9.48
N GLN A 670 9.66 29.44 -8.38
CA GLN A 670 8.58 28.79 -7.63
C GLN A 670 7.25 29.47 -7.91
N LYS A 671 6.17 28.70 -7.93
CA LYS A 671 4.80 29.20 -8.01
C LYS A 671 4.10 28.98 -6.67
N HIS A 672 3.47 30.05 -6.18
CA HIS A 672 2.74 30.02 -4.92
C HIS A 672 1.52 29.09 -5.01
N LEU A 673 1.34 28.23 -3.99
CA LEU A 673 0.17 27.37 -3.84
C LEU A 673 -0.81 27.97 -2.83
N THR A 674 -0.39 28.13 -1.59
CA THR A 674 -1.20 28.72 -0.51
C THR A 674 -0.32 29.24 0.62
N ALA A 675 -0.80 30.24 1.35
CA ALA A 675 -0.14 30.77 2.54
C ALA A 675 -1.16 31.05 3.64
N ARG A 676 -0.72 30.89 4.89
CA ARG A 676 -1.43 31.38 6.06
C ARG A 676 -1.33 32.92 6.11
N PRO A 677 -2.35 33.65 6.64
CA PRO A 677 -2.22 35.07 6.91
C PRO A 677 -0.99 35.38 7.77
N PRO A 678 -0.22 36.46 7.48
CA PRO A 678 0.97 36.80 8.24
C PRO A 678 0.67 37.09 9.72
N THR A 679 1.52 36.60 10.61
CA THR A 679 1.45 36.85 12.07
C THR A 679 2.75 37.46 12.58
N SER A 680 2.69 38.17 13.72
CA SER A 680 3.87 38.81 14.33
C SER A 680 4.86 37.81 14.95
N SER A 681 4.44 36.57 15.18
CA SER A 681 5.29 35.45 15.60
C SER A 681 4.68 34.12 15.18
N ILE A 682 5.51 33.08 15.11
CA ILE A 682 5.08 31.70 14.94
C ILE A 682 5.81 30.84 15.97
N THR A 683 5.04 30.22 16.88
CA THR A 683 5.56 29.34 17.93
C THR A 683 5.34 27.87 17.60
N ALA A 684 6.29 27.03 17.99
CA ALA A 684 6.20 25.59 17.80
C ALA A 684 5.22 24.96 18.81
N PRO A 685 4.45 23.92 18.42
CA PRO A 685 4.32 23.36 17.08
C PRO A 685 3.20 24.03 16.28
N SER A 686 3.53 24.89 15.31
CA SER A 686 2.51 25.47 14.40
C SER A 686 2.37 24.61 13.14
N ARG A 687 1.37 23.73 13.13
CA ARG A 687 1.01 22.90 11.97
C ARG A 687 0.13 23.69 10.99
N TYR A 688 0.45 23.58 9.70
CA TYR A 688 -0.35 24.12 8.60
C TYR A 688 -0.52 23.05 7.51
N GLU A 689 -1.72 22.93 6.97
CA GLU A 689 -2.07 21.88 6.01
C GLU A 689 -2.73 22.49 4.77
N THR A 690 -2.53 21.82 3.64
CA THR A 690 -3.21 22.13 2.39
C THR A 690 -3.45 20.85 1.59
N THR A 691 -4.24 20.94 0.54
CA THR A 691 -4.61 19.80 -0.29
C THR A 691 -4.37 20.15 -1.75
N ILE A 692 -3.74 19.24 -2.49
CA ILE A 692 -3.61 19.31 -3.95
C ILE A 692 -4.39 18.17 -4.60
N THR A 693 -4.88 18.37 -5.81
CA THR A 693 -5.50 17.30 -6.62
C THR A 693 -4.45 16.65 -7.52
N PHE A 694 -4.68 15.40 -7.91
CA PHE A 694 -3.83 14.69 -8.86
C PHE A 694 -4.66 13.90 -9.89
N ASP A 695 -4.05 13.59 -11.01
CA ASP A 695 -4.66 12.77 -12.05
C ASP A 695 -4.31 11.29 -11.81
N LYS A 696 -5.35 10.45 -11.64
CA LYS A 696 -5.21 9.00 -11.37
C LYS A 696 -4.58 8.23 -12.54
N SER A 697 -4.68 8.75 -13.76
CA SER A 697 -4.16 8.10 -14.97
C SER A 697 -2.65 8.29 -15.10
N THR A 698 -2.18 9.52 -14.87
CA THR A 698 -0.76 9.90 -14.98
C THR A 698 0.01 9.77 -13.66
N LEU A 699 -0.70 9.71 -12.52
CA LEU A 699 -0.15 9.77 -11.16
C LEU A 699 0.62 11.07 -10.85
N LEU A 700 0.36 12.14 -11.60
CA LEU A 700 0.97 13.45 -11.41
C LEU A 700 -0.04 14.44 -10.80
N PRO A 701 0.43 15.40 -9.97
CA PRO A 701 -0.43 16.41 -9.38
C PRO A 701 -0.90 17.42 -10.45
N ASN A 702 -2.09 17.98 -10.26
CA ASN A 702 -2.64 19.01 -11.15
C ASN A 702 -2.05 20.38 -10.80
N LEU A 703 -0.83 20.64 -11.26
CA LEU A 703 -0.10 21.89 -11.03
C LEU A 703 -0.04 22.74 -12.31
N PRO A 704 -0.72 23.90 -12.37
CA PRO A 704 -0.78 24.71 -13.58
C PRO A 704 0.56 25.38 -13.90
N GLN A 705 0.94 25.39 -15.18
CA GLN A 705 2.19 25.99 -15.69
C GLN A 705 3.46 25.28 -15.21
N THR A 706 3.36 24.00 -14.82
CA THR A 706 4.49 23.18 -14.38
C THR A 706 4.96 22.23 -15.49
N ARG A 707 6.28 22.14 -15.66
CA ARG A 707 6.94 21.12 -16.46
C ARG A 707 7.38 19.96 -15.57
N PHE A 708 6.80 18.78 -15.79
CA PHE A 708 7.17 17.54 -15.09
C PHE A 708 8.39 16.87 -15.73
N ILE A 709 9.06 16.01 -14.96
CA ILE A 709 10.21 15.22 -15.42
C ILE A 709 9.71 14.16 -16.41
N SER A 710 10.31 14.12 -17.61
CA SER A 710 9.92 13.14 -18.64
C SER A 710 10.19 11.72 -18.16
N GLY A 711 9.18 10.84 -18.23
CA GLY A 711 9.32 9.43 -17.84
C GLY A 711 9.42 9.19 -16.32
N SER A 712 9.16 10.20 -15.48
CA SER A 712 9.16 10.06 -14.02
C SER A 712 7.85 10.57 -13.42
N LYS A 713 7.44 9.94 -12.32
CA LYS A 713 6.27 10.31 -11.50
C LYS A 713 6.63 11.21 -10.32
N LYS A 714 7.92 11.55 -10.19
CA LYS A 714 8.44 12.38 -9.10
C LYS A 714 8.06 13.83 -9.29
N PHE A 715 7.65 14.47 -8.21
CA PHE A 715 7.41 15.91 -8.16
C PHE A 715 7.83 16.47 -6.80
N TYR A 716 7.99 17.79 -6.74
CA TYR A 716 8.52 18.47 -5.57
C TYR A 716 7.53 19.51 -5.06
N ILE A 717 7.39 19.57 -3.74
CA ILE A 717 6.65 20.62 -3.05
C ILE A 717 7.61 21.37 -2.14
N THR A 718 7.65 22.68 -2.30
CA THR A 718 8.41 23.60 -1.45
C THR A 718 7.50 24.09 -0.34
N HIS A 719 7.95 24.05 0.91
CA HIS A 719 7.16 24.46 2.06
C HIS A 719 8.03 25.08 3.14
N GLY A 720 7.46 25.97 3.93
CA GLY A 720 8.21 26.64 4.99
C GLY A 720 7.55 27.90 5.50
N VAL A 721 8.37 28.86 5.91
CA VAL A 721 7.97 30.17 6.45
C VAL A 721 8.59 31.28 5.63
N GLY A 722 7.78 32.23 5.17
CA GLY A 722 8.23 33.49 4.59
C GLY A 722 8.31 34.59 5.66
N VAL A 723 9.30 35.46 5.51
CA VAL A 723 9.63 36.56 6.43
C VAL A 723 9.42 37.88 5.70
N ASN A 724 8.57 38.74 6.24
CA ASN A 724 8.21 40.03 5.64
C ASN A 724 8.45 41.16 6.63
N SER A 725 8.93 42.31 6.17
CA SER A 725 8.80 43.58 6.92
C SER A 725 7.34 44.01 6.92
N VAL A 726 6.91 44.67 7.98
CA VAL A 726 5.57 45.27 8.11
C VAL A 726 5.56 46.71 7.60
N ASN A 727 6.66 47.46 7.78
CA ASN A 727 6.74 48.88 7.44
C ASN A 727 8.14 49.23 6.89
N PRO A 728 8.31 49.34 5.55
CA PRO A 728 7.34 49.07 4.49
C PRO A 728 7.08 47.55 4.29
N PRO A 729 5.90 47.14 3.80
CA PRO A 729 5.58 45.73 3.57
C PRO A 729 6.40 45.17 2.41
N VAL A 730 7.49 44.47 2.75
CA VAL A 730 8.45 43.92 1.79
C VAL A 730 8.82 42.50 2.19
N TRP A 731 8.91 41.60 1.22
CA TRP A 731 9.43 40.25 1.42
C TRP A 731 10.95 40.28 1.63
N ILE A 732 11.42 39.79 2.77
CA ILE A 732 12.85 39.85 3.15
C ILE A 732 13.55 38.53 2.86
N GLY A 733 12.89 37.40 3.09
CA GLY A 733 13.51 36.09 2.92
C GLY A 733 12.61 34.94 3.36
N ASN A 734 13.16 33.72 3.36
CA ASN A 734 12.41 32.52 3.77
C ASN A 734 13.25 31.51 4.53
N ALA A 735 12.58 30.63 5.27
CA ALA A 735 13.10 29.32 5.66
C ALA A 735 12.27 28.23 4.97
N LEU A 736 12.83 27.61 3.91
CA LEU A 736 12.13 26.64 3.04
C LEU A 736 12.80 25.27 3.04
N LYS A 737 11.98 24.23 2.95
CA LYS A 737 12.41 22.88 2.59
C LYS A 737 11.71 22.44 1.32
N SER A 738 12.34 21.52 0.59
CA SER A 738 11.79 20.91 -0.61
C SER A 738 11.56 19.42 -0.37
N THR A 739 10.32 18.96 -0.55
CA THR A 739 9.93 17.57 -0.36
C THR A 739 9.65 16.91 -1.71
N GLU A 740 10.39 15.84 -2.01
CA GLU A 740 10.12 14.91 -3.11
C GLU A 740 8.96 13.99 -2.74
N ILE A 741 7.98 13.90 -3.62
CA ILE A 741 6.80 13.04 -3.50
C ILE A 741 6.67 12.25 -4.80
N GLU A 742 6.33 10.96 -4.69
CA GLU A 742 6.09 10.09 -5.82
C GLU A 742 4.90 9.18 -5.53
N LEU A 743 3.97 9.11 -6.48
CA LEU A 743 2.87 8.16 -6.48
C LEU A 743 3.23 6.95 -7.33
N GLU A 744 2.78 5.77 -6.91
CA GLU A 744 2.96 4.55 -7.70
C GLU A 744 1.73 3.65 -7.67
N TRP A 745 1.61 2.83 -8.72
CA TRP A 745 0.71 1.69 -8.74
C TRP A 745 1.37 0.52 -8.00
N ALA A 746 0.76 0.10 -6.90
CA ALA A 746 1.23 -1.00 -6.08
C ALA A 746 0.08 -1.97 -5.76
N THR A 747 0.43 -3.19 -5.38
CA THR A 747 -0.49 -4.17 -4.81
C THR A 747 -0.76 -3.86 -3.33
N ALA A 748 -1.81 -4.45 -2.75
CA ALA A 748 -2.23 -4.19 -1.36
C ALA A 748 -1.11 -4.43 -0.33
N ASP A 749 -0.36 -5.52 -0.48
CA ASP A 749 0.74 -5.89 0.40
C ASP A 749 2.07 -5.18 0.05
N GLY A 750 2.03 -4.34 -0.98
CA GLY A 750 3.14 -3.48 -1.37
C GLY A 750 4.31 -4.14 -2.09
N GLY A 751 4.31 -5.47 -2.24
CA GLY A 751 5.21 -6.23 -3.10
C GLY A 751 4.46 -6.87 -4.27
N ASP A 752 5.06 -6.91 -5.46
CA ASP A 752 4.36 -7.53 -6.60
C ASP A 752 4.46 -9.06 -6.53
N PRO A 753 3.32 -9.76 -6.48
CA PRO A 753 3.29 -11.17 -6.18
C PRO A 753 3.76 -12.03 -7.37
N ILE A 754 4.45 -13.12 -7.06
CA ILE A 754 4.87 -14.15 -8.01
C ILE A 754 4.05 -15.40 -7.74
N ALA A 755 3.17 -15.74 -8.67
CA ALA A 755 2.31 -16.91 -8.58
C ALA A 755 3.13 -18.22 -8.72
N PRO A 756 2.64 -19.34 -8.16
CA PRO A 756 3.19 -20.65 -8.45
C PRO A 756 3.00 -21.03 -9.93
N LYS A 757 3.70 -22.07 -10.35
CA LYS A 757 3.70 -22.55 -11.75
C LYS A 757 3.46 -24.05 -11.84
N ILE A 758 3.21 -24.52 -13.06
CA ILE A 758 3.23 -25.95 -13.36
C ILE A 758 4.69 -26.35 -13.61
N SER A 759 5.15 -27.37 -12.89
CA SER A 759 6.39 -28.07 -13.22
C SER A 759 6.08 -29.51 -13.62
N LYS A 760 6.93 -30.09 -14.48
CA LYS A 760 6.79 -31.47 -14.94
C LYS A 760 8.05 -32.26 -14.63
N ARG A 761 7.88 -33.51 -14.17
CA ARG A 761 8.97 -34.50 -14.07
C ARG A 761 8.64 -35.65 -15.00
N ILE A 762 9.54 -35.90 -15.95
CA ILE A 762 9.35 -36.94 -16.97
C ILE A 762 10.14 -38.17 -16.57
N SER A 763 9.48 -39.33 -16.50
CA SER A 763 10.11 -40.63 -16.33
C SER A 763 9.73 -41.53 -17.50
N ALA A 764 10.72 -42.18 -18.10
CA ALA A 764 10.50 -43.11 -19.21
C ALA A 764 9.64 -44.33 -18.82
N ILE A 765 9.66 -44.71 -17.53
CA ILE A 765 8.98 -45.90 -17.02
C ILE A 765 7.63 -45.53 -16.39
N LEU A 766 7.61 -44.48 -15.56
CA LEU A 766 6.45 -44.14 -14.75
C LEU A 766 5.51 -43.15 -15.43
N GLY A 767 5.96 -42.43 -16.47
CA GLY A 767 5.17 -41.40 -17.15
C GLY A 767 5.54 -39.97 -16.71
N ILE A 768 4.67 -39.01 -17.02
CA ILE A 768 4.87 -37.58 -16.71
C ILE A 768 4.13 -37.25 -15.41
N ALA A 769 4.84 -36.75 -14.40
CA ALA A 769 4.24 -36.22 -13.18
C ALA A 769 4.19 -34.68 -13.24
N GLU A 770 3.04 -34.11 -12.94
CA GLU A 770 2.81 -32.67 -12.97
C GLU A 770 2.56 -32.14 -11.54
N TYR A 771 3.18 -31.01 -11.21
CA TYR A 771 3.13 -30.43 -9.87
C TYR A 771 2.80 -28.94 -9.92
N ILE A 772 2.10 -28.47 -8.90
CA ILE A 772 2.11 -27.06 -8.51
C ILE A 772 3.44 -26.81 -7.80
N ASP A 773 4.28 -25.99 -8.39
CA ASP A 773 5.61 -25.64 -7.90
C ASP A 773 5.60 -24.25 -7.26
N PHE A 774 5.93 -24.21 -5.97
CA PHE A 774 5.97 -23.00 -5.15
C PHE A 774 7.38 -22.41 -4.99
N SER A 775 8.43 -23.11 -5.42
CA SER A 775 9.83 -22.80 -5.08
C SER A 775 10.28 -21.37 -5.46
N ALA A 776 9.77 -20.85 -6.58
CA ALA A 776 10.06 -19.50 -7.07
C ALA A 776 8.93 -18.49 -6.81
N SER A 777 7.90 -18.87 -6.06
CA SER A 777 6.71 -18.03 -5.83
C SER A 777 6.86 -17.10 -4.61
N SER A 778 5.91 -16.19 -4.44
CA SER A 778 5.77 -15.37 -3.22
C SER A 778 5.40 -16.20 -1.98
N ILE A 779 4.87 -17.42 -2.16
CA ILE A 779 4.51 -18.35 -1.08
C ILE A 779 5.47 -19.56 -1.03
N ARG A 780 6.76 -19.32 -1.31
CA ARG A 780 7.78 -20.38 -1.35
C ARG A 780 8.00 -21.10 -0.01
N PHE A 781 7.59 -20.49 1.10
CA PHE A 781 7.72 -21.06 2.43
C PHE A 781 6.36 -21.51 2.98
N SER A 782 6.38 -22.47 3.90
CA SER A 782 5.19 -22.92 4.63
C SER A 782 4.65 -21.83 5.56
N ASP A 783 3.37 -21.88 5.95
CA ASP A 783 2.68 -20.76 6.61
C ASP A 783 3.33 -20.24 7.91
N ASN A 784 4.12 -21.07 8.62
CA ASN A 784 4.81 -20.71 9.87
C ASN A 784 6.34 -20.62 9.75
N SER A 785 6.88 -20.54 8.53
CA SER A 785 8.31 -20.60 8.32
C SER A 785 8.79 -19.54 7.34
N THR A 786 10.02 -19.09 7.55
CA THR A 786 10.77 -18.24 6.60
C THR A 786 11.94 -18.98 5.96
N THR A 787 12.12 -20.26 6.31
CA THR A 787 13.22 -21.11 5.84
C THR A 787 12.73 -22.41 5.22
N ASP A 788 11.65 -22.99 5.74
CA ASP A 788 11.14 -24.29 5.28
C ASP A 788 10.32 -24.10 4.01
N THR A 789 10.80 -24.69 2.93
CA THR A 789 10.19 -24.55 1.62
C THR A 789 8.89 -25.33 1.54
N ARG A 790 7.86 -24.70 0.98
CA ARG A 790 6.56 -25.30 0.76
C ARG A 790 6.66 -26.49 -0.18
N ASP A 791 6.07 -27.61 0.23
CA ASP A 791 6.06 -28.83 -0.58
C ASP A 791 5.28 -28.65 -1.90
N PRO A 792 5.79 -29.16 -3.03
CA PRO A 792 5.08 -29.13 -4.29
C PRO A 792 3.89 -30.08 -4.28
N ILE A 793 2.74 -29.62 -4.80
CA ILE A 793 1.51 -30.43 -4.81
C ILE A 793 1.38 -31.15 -6.14
N ARG A 794 1.33 -32.48 -6.10
CA ARG A 794 1.15 -33.32 -7.29
C ARG A 794 -0.29 -33.25 -7.80
N MET A 795 -0.47 -33.03 -9.10
CA MET A 795 -1.79 -32.81 -9.71
C MET A 795 -2.34 -34.03 -10.48
N ASN A 796 -1.47 -34.93 -10.94
CA ASN A 796 -1.85 -36.13 -11.69
C ASN A 796 -1.38 -37.42 -11.02
N THR A 797 -2.10 -38.51 -11.27
CA THR A 797 -1.80 -39.83 -10.70
C THR A 797 -1.19 -40.75 -11.76
N LEU A 798 -0.11 -41.46 -11.38
CA LEU A 798 0.46 -42.54 -12.21
C LEU A 798 -0.07 -43.91 -11.79
N PHE A 799 -0.84 -43.98 -10.69
CA PHE A 799 -1.40 -45.21 -10.15
C PHE A 799 -2.52 -45.78 -11.03
N ALA A 800 -3.26 -44.92 -11.74
CA ALA A 800 -4.36 -45.35 -12.59
C ALA A 800 -3.92 -46.37 -13.63
N ARG A 801 -2.81 -46.10 -14.33
CA ARG A 801 -2.24 -47.01 -15.31
C ARG A 801 -1.91 -48.38 -14.72
N GLU A 802 -1.35 -48.41 -13.52
CA GLU A 802 -1.00 -49.66 -12.84
C GLU A 802 -2.25 -50.43 -12.37
N LEU A 803 -3.27 -49.72 -11.88
CA LEU A 803 -4.53 -50.33 -11.46
C LEU A 803 -5.30 -50.90 -12.66
N ILE A 804 -5.29 -50.20 -13.79
CA ILE A 804 -5.90 -50.64 -15.06
C ILE A 804 -5.16 -51.85 -15.63
N ASN A 805 -3.82 -51.81 -15.67
CA ASN A 805 -3.02 -52.96 -16.10
C ASN A 805 -3.36 -54.23 -15.30
N LYS A 806 -3.63 -54.09 -14.00
CA LYS A 806 -4.08 -55.21 -13.15
C LYS A 806 -5.52 -55.60 -13.41
N ALA A 807 -6.42 -54.63 -13.59
CA ALA A 807 -7.83 -54.88 -13.92
C ALA A 807 -7.99 -55.64 -15.24
N ASN A 808 -7.16 -55.33 -16.23
CA ASN A 808 -7.12 -56.00 -17.53
C ASN A 808 -6.64 -57.47 -17.44
N ILE A 809 -5.88 -57.82 -16.40
CA ILE A 809 -5.48 -59.21 -16.14
C ILE A 809 -6.62 -59.97 -15.44
N ALA A 810 -7.11 -59.45 -14.32
CA ALA A 810 -8.28 -59.96 -13.61
C ALA A 810 -8.76 -58.94 -12.57
N LEU A 811 -10.08 -58.81 -12.38
CA LEU A 811 -10.65 -57.92 -11.34
C LEU A 811 -10.18 -58.30 -9.92
N GLU A 812 -9.94 -59.59 -9.69
CA GLU A 812 -9.37 -60.13 -8.44
C GLU A 812 -7.93 -59.64 -8.19
N ALA A 813 -7.18 -59.31 -9.25
CA ALA A 813 -5.84 -58.76 -9.15
C ALA A 813 -5.83 -57.27 -8.72
N CYS A 814 -6.96 -56.56 -8.87
CA CYS A 814 -7.15 -55.22 -8.32
C CYS A 814 -7.38 -55.23 -6.81
N CYS A 815 -8.01 -56.27 -6.28
CA CYS A 815 -8.35 -56.43 -4.87
C CYS A 815 -7.79 -57.76 -4.34
N PRO A 816 -6.46 -57.91 -4.20
CA PRO A 816 -5.90 -59.13 -3.64
C PRO A 816 -6.44 -59.32 -2.21
N GLY A 817 -7.06 -60.47 -1.98
CA GLY A 817 -7.74 -60.80 -0.73
C GLY A 817 -6.84 -60.72 0.50
N THR A 818 -7.51 -60.43 1.63
CA THR A 818 -7.06 -60.29 3.04
C THR A 818 -6.58 -58.89 3.49
N PRO A 819 -7.16 -58.34 4.60
CA PRO A 819 -6.78 -57.04 5.19
C PRO A 819 -5.32 -56.92 5.62
N SER A 820 -4.62 -58.05 5.79
CA SER A 820 -3.20 -58.12 6.14
C SER A 820 -2.27 -57.67 5.01
N SER A 821 -2.71 -57.73 3.75
CA SER A 821 -1.88 -57.32 2.59
C SER A 821 -1.82 -55.80 2.37
N TYR A 822 -2.77 -55.05 2.95
CA TYR A 822 -2.80 -53.57 2.91
C TYR A 822 -1.94 -52.91 3.99
N ARG A 823 -1.39 -53.67 4.95
CA ARG A 823 -0.49 -53.13 5.99
C ARG A 823 0.93 -52.80 5.49
N ASN A 824 1.36 -53.33 4.35
CA ASN A 824 2.78 -53.31 3.93
C ASN A 824 3.04 -52.82 2.50
N ARG A 825 2.17 -52.01 1.90
CA ARG A 825 2.52 -51.26 0.67
C ARG A 825 2.59 -49.77 0.99
N PRO A 826 3.65 -49.05 0.57
CA PRO A 826 3.89 -47.69 1.04
C PRO A 826 2.73 -46.79 0.63
N SER A 827 2.21 -46.13 1.64
CA SER A 827 1.44 -44.89 1.58
C SER A 827 1.95 -43.96 0.49
N VAL A 828 1.20 -43.84 -0.61
CA VAL A 828 1.37 -42.76 -1.61
C VAL A 828 0.45 -41.57 -1.30
N MET A 829 -0.31 -41.61 -0.20
CA MET A 829 -1.04 -40.47 0.35
C MET A 829 -1.07 -40.52 1.87
N THR A 830 0.11 -40.45 2.50
CA THR A 830 0.22 -39.85 3.83
C THR A 830 0.95 -38.52 3.68
N PRO A 831 0.42 -37.40 4.19
CA PRO A 831 1.26 -36.24 4.44
C PRO A 831 2.30 -36.69 5.46
N SER A 832 3.56 -36.41 5.18
CA SER A 832 4.67 -36.63 6.10
C SER A 832 4.40 -35.88 7.40
N LEU A 833 4.04 -36.62 8.44
CA LEU A 833 4.30 -36.25 9.83
C LEU A 833 5.72 -36.73 10.15
N THR A 834 6.67 -35.83 9.96
CA THR A 834 7.93 -35.70 10.73
C THR A 834 8.38 -34.26 10.63
#